data_AF-A0A0C1MRI1-F1
#
_entry.id   AF-A0A0C1MRI1-F1
#
_cell.length_a   1.000
_cell.length_b   1.000
_cell.length_c   1.000
_cell.angle_alpha   90.00
_cell.angle_beta   90.00
_cell.angle_gamma   90.00
#
_symmetry.space_group_name_H-M   'P 1'
#
loop_
_entity.id
_entity.type
_entity.pdbx_description
1 polymer ?
#
loop_
_entity_poly.entity_id
_entity_poly.type
_entity_poly.pdbx_seq_one_letter_code
_entity_poly.pdbx_strand_id
1 'polypeptide(L)'
;MKNTIVLFTPVEIEHRNLLCNYIKTLVDGNLLSFATYNSINYLLEAIGFPQIAEDITIIEEGMDGQLPALFKHPVSLELLQRGFEKEYAEKVFEIYDAFDKIPIKAGLTVQEDKALNIKRLEFIKHAIHFIINIKQLKFVYDLSKEDQIQLMYFFTDIQIQLFIKSLTVLTEITGDFRHPYKEKLGPDPFTWETFEHLGGILQYKNYQGSFIAPPNRTKEQVIAVVRFTKEIDQRQHIIRRAFNSICKDDLPQLLELVEHMIKDAQTSSYNPSKGGPKVELIASKALITWGMNQEALNSLLNLCFNTPLVLHNLQKLQDSKGSRYAKVGSSQNNPFATSSLDTKVIQHAFLNRLIEIGELCTGKYLEPKLKKLFNYQLFQYLVKIRDALVHQDSAGNKRKVDELLGMDLSLLENIQEYEMPKLYQYFTNVLCSIYHKTFSTEQDPTKFWGSLYQEAKRIVSPQETYTKAQHFVLKFAGMHKKHLKPLLEDFFQGYACLSSENKKELEVILSKKRKQWNQYKQAIEETEIKYPILKSSWKQDFPYFIQLYCKFYDEQGEYLTSSLFSIQERVEAAITALNNITEAISLYGIKPFEGDINKWISDNYPKLQELSKPSQENIFLLNTIKYNAGQSLQQIDKIREIVGCEAFKNFDILGLEYEQKLRPIRNFIIHGNRLLDTPKTTHRLNYNISDEKGEFIINTAVLLLDQVKSELAKYKSLIEYDKIQYKDNIITALETIIPFSQALRNPGNNEFFSNLPLDVITNILSFTPEARVLCLQGIQDLLEAFKNTKIVPRKEISKTINTLEQNKTHTIRLQNEHNQGISI
;
A
#
# COMPACT_ATOMS: atom_id res chain seq x y z
N MET A 1 47.74 19.40 8.40
CA MET A 1 47.71 18.27 9.36
C MET A 1 47.87 16.93 8.63
N LYS A 2 49.03 16.66 7.98
CA LYS A 2 49.24 15.41 7.22
C LYS A 2 50.26 14.44 7.84
N ASN A 3 50.94 14.78 8.93
CA ASN A 3 52.08 14.00 9.45
C ASN A 3 52.14 13.88 10.98
N THR A 4 51.02 13.63 11.68
CA THR A 4 51.09 13.29 13.11
C THR A 4 49.94 12.37 13.52
N ILE A 5 49.99 11.11 13.10
CA ILE A 5 49.29 10.02 13.78
C ILE A 5 50.37 9.21 14.48
N VAL A 6 50.66 9.58 15.72
CA VAL A 6 51.47 8.75 16.62
C VAL A 6 50.53 7.69 17.17
N LEU A 7 50.90 6.42 16.99
CA LEU A 7 50.22 5.26 17.54
C LEU A 7 50.18 5.40 19.08
N PHE A 8 49.00 5.62 19.66
CA PHE A 8 48.82 5.65 21.11
C PHE A 8 48.64 4.22 21.66
N THR A 9 49.62 3.76 22.42
CA THR A 9 49.53 2.65 23.40
C THR A 9 48.63 3.05 24.60
N PRO A 10 48.20 2.11 25.48
CA PRO A 10 46.96 2.27 26.24
C PRO A 10 47.02 3.48 27.17
N VAL A 11 46.18 4.45 26.84
CA VAL A 11 46.04 5.72 27.55
C VAL A 11 45.35 5.48 28.89
N GLU A 12 45.97 5.96 29.98
CA GLU A 12 45.41 6.00 31.33
C GLU A 12 44.03 6.69 31.35
N ILE A 13 43.15 6.27 32.26
CA ILE A 13 41.73 6.64 32.32
C ILE A 13 41.51 8.18 32.32
N GLU A 14 42.39 8.95 32.96
CA GLU A 14 42.29 10.42 33.01
C GLU A 14 42.47 11.09 31.63
N HIS A 15 43.43 10.64 30.85
CA HIS A 15 43.69 11.17 29.52
C HIS A 15 42.57 10.82 28.52
N ARG A 16 41.81 9.74 28.77
CA ARG A 16 40.61 9.38 27.98
C ARG A 16 39.46 10.36 28.21
N ASN A 17 39.18 10.73 29.45
CA ASN A 17 38.13 11.70 29.77
C ASN A 17 38.46 13.09 29.22
N LEU A 18 39.75 13.47 29.23
CA LEU A 18 40.22 14.73 28.66
C LEU A 18 40.06 14.75 27.13
N LEU A 19 40.37 13.64 26.45
CA LEU A 19 40.15 13.50 25.01
C LEU A 19 38.66 13.52 24.66
N CYS A 20 37.80 12.83 25.43
CA CYS A 20 36.35 12.85 25.22
C CYS A 20 35.78 14.26 25.43
N ASN A 21 36.19 14.97 26.48
CA ASN A 21 35.76 16.35 26.70
C ASN A 21 36.27 17.29 25.61
N TYR A 22 37.48 17.06 25.10
CA TYR A 22 38.03 17.83 23.99
C TYR A 22 37.28 17.58 22.68
N ILE A 23 36.99 16.31 22.33
CA ILE A 23 36.18 15.95 21.17
C ILE A 23 34.77 16.51 21.31
N LYS A 24 34.14 16.38 22.48
CA LYS A 24 32.83 16.96 22.77
C LYS A 24 32.86 18.48 22.63
N THR A 25 33.88 19.16 23.12
CA THR A 25 34.04 20.61 22.94
C THR A 25 34.25 20.99 21.48
N LEU A 26 34.95 20.17 20.70
CA LEU A 26 35.14 20.38 19.26
C LEU A 26 33.85 20.14 18.46
N VAL A 27 33.02 19.17 18.87
CA VAL A 27 31.71 18.89 18.31
C VAL A 27 30.71 19.99 18.69
N ASP A 28 30.58 20.29 19.98
CA ASP A 28 29.71 21.35 20.52
C ASP A 28 30.13 22.75 20.01
N GLY A 29 31.41 22.94 19.73
CA GLY A 29 31.99 24.16 19.17
C GLY A 29 32.02 24.23 17.63
N ASN A 30 31.58 23.19 16.92
CA ASN A 30 31.59 23.11 15.44
C ASN A 30 32.96 23.33 14.77
N LEU A 31 34.07 22.86 15.37
CA LEU A 31 35.44 23.13 14.91
C LEU A 31 36.07 22.01 14.04
N LEU A 32 35.29 21.00 13.63
CA LEU A 32 35.80 19.82 12.91
C LEU A 32 35.39 19.82 11.44
N SER A 33 36.36 19.50 10.56
CA SER A 33 36.07 19.22 9.15
C SER A 33 35.42 17.84 8.99
N PHE A 34 34.62 17.63 7.94
CA PHE A 34 33.92 16.36 7.66
C PHE A 34 34.84 15.13 7.55
N ALA A 35 36.06 15.31 7.04
CA ALA A 35 37.07 14.24 6.99
C ALA A 35 37.62 13.90 8.39
N THR A 36 37.73 14.90 9.27
CA THR A 36 38.12 14.72 10.68
C THR A 36 36.99 14.06 11.47
N TYR A 37 35.73 14.36 11.14
CA TYR A 37 34.53 13.81 11.77
C TYR A 37 34.40 12.29 11.57
N ASN A 38 34.49 11.81 10.31
CA ASN A 38 34.47 10.37 10.01
C ASN A 38 35.66 9.61 10.64
N SER A 39 36.83 10.26 10.68
CA SER A 39 38.02 9.69 11.31
C SER A 39 37.86 9.60 12.84
N ILE A 40 37.15 10.54 13.45
CA ILE A 40 36.84 10.55 14.89
C ILE A 40 35.80 9.48 15.22
N ASN A 41 34.72 9.31 14.44
CA ASN A 41 33.75 8.22 14.65
C ASN A 41 34.42 6.85 14.58
N TYR A 42 35.28 6.64 13.58
CA TYR A 42 36.04 5.39 13.47
C TYR A 42 37.02 5.19 14.64
N LEU A 43 37.64 6.27 15.13
CA LEU A 43 38.52 6.23 16.31
C LEU A 43 37.75 5.89 17.58
N LEU A 44 36.58 6.52 17.79
CA LEU A 44 35.70 6.35 18.95
C LEU A 44 35.12 4.93 19.05
N GLU A 45 34.73 4.35 17.90
CA GLU A 45 34.36 2.94 17.82
C GLU A 45 35.55 2.02 18.12
N ALA A 46 36.72 2.31 17.55
CA ALA A 46 37.93 1.49 17.74
C ALA A 46 38.46 1.50 19.19
N ILE A 47 38.23 2.60 19.94
CA ILE A 47 38.64 2.72 21.35
C ILE A 47 37.52 2.36 22.35
N GLY A 48 36.36 1.87 21.87
CA GLY A 48 35.33 1.25 22.71
C GLY A 48 34.32 2.19 23.35
N PHE A 49 34.00 3.33 22.72
CA PHE A 49 32.95 4.27 23.16
C PHE A 49 31.78 4.36 22.17
N PRO A 50 31.02 3.27 21.97
CA PRO A 50 29.93 3.23 21.00
C PRO A 50 28.78 4.20 21.30
N GLN A 51 28.54 4.54 22.57
CA GLN A 51 27.48 5.48 22.96
C GLN A 51 27.74 6.93 22.53
N ILE A 52 29.00 7.38 22.52
CA ILE A 52 29.34 8.72 22.00
C ILE A 52 29.27 8.71 20.47
N ALA A 53 29.65 7.61 19.81
CA ALA A 53 29.44 7.45 18.38
C ALA A 53 27.93 7.44 18.03
N GLU A 54 27.08 6.79 18.84
CA GLU A 54 25.62 6.84 18.75
C GLU A 54 25.09 8.27 18.94
N ASP A 55 25.51 8.99 19.99
CA ASP A 55 25.11 10.38 20.24
C ASP A 55 25.52 11.32 19.07
N ILE A 56 26.67 11.07 18.45
CA ILE A 56 27.16 11.79 17.28
C ILE A 56 26.36 11.41 16.02
N THR A 57 25.98 10.15 15.86
CA THR A 57 25.13 9.65 14.76
C THR A 57 23.71 10.21 14.86
N ILE A 58 23.18 10.39 16.08
CA ILE A 58 21.90 11.05 16.35
C ILE A 58 21.90 12.52 15.90
N ILE A 59 23.06 13.21 15.94
CA ILE A 59 23.21 14.56 15.38
C ILE A 59 23.15 14.54 13.84
N GLU A 60 23.72 13.54 13.16
CA GLU A 60 23.57 13.33 11.71
C GLU A 60 22.10 13.05 11.32
N GLU A 61 21.43 12.15 12.03
CA GLU A 61 20.02 11.82 11.78
C GLU A 61 19.07 12.99 12.03
N GLY A 62 19.39 13.86 13.00
CA GLY A 62 18.67 15.11 13.27
C GLY A 62 18.85 16.19 12.21
N MET A 63 19.94 16.15 11.42
CA MET A 63 20.21 17.09 10.33
C MET A 63 19.58 16.70 8.99
N ASP A 64 19.33 15.40 8.79
CA ASP A 64 18.88 14.80 7.52
C ASP A 64 17.37 14.89 7.23
N GLY A 65 16.63 15.71 7.99
CA GLY A 65 15.18 15.92 7.84
C GLY A 65 14.76 17.33 7.46
N GLN A 66 15.63 18.32 7.68
CA GLN A 66 15.33 19.71 7.40
C GLN A 66 16.49 20.30 6.60
N LEU A 67 16.33 20.44 5.28
CA LEU A 67 17.24 21.25 4.47
C LEU A 67 17.50 22.65 5.07
N PRO A 68 16.53 23.32 5.75
CA PRO A 68 16.82 24.52 6.53
C PRO A 68 17.90 24.34 7.60
N ALA A 69 18.09 23.15 8.18
CA ALA A 69 19.17 22.83 9.12
C ALA A 69 20.50 22.60 8.38
N LEU A 70 20.49 21.96 7.21
CA LEU A 70 21.68 21.77 6.37
C LEU A 70 22.22 23.11 5.82
N PHE A 71 21.33 24.05 5.49
CA PHE A 71 21.67 25.45 5.18
C PHE A 71 21.95 26.31 6.41
N LYS A 72 21.72 25.82 7.63
CA LYS A 72 22.15 26.46 8.90
C LYS A 72 23.45 25.87 9.42
N HIS A 73 23.90 24.73 8.89
CA HIS A 73 25.19 24.15 9.26
C HIS A 73 26.31 25.08 8.79
N PRO A 74 27.16 25.61 9.69
CA PRO A 74 28.17 26.61 9.34
C PRO A 74 29.10 26.16 8.22
N VAL A 75 29.53 24.89 8.23
CA VAL A 75 30.39 24.30 7.19
C VAL A 75 29.73 24.22 5.82
N SER A 76 28.45 23.85 5.73
CA SER A 76 27.70 23.81 4.46
C SER A 76 27.47 25.22 3.94
N LEU A 77 27.17 26.17 4.82
CA LEU A 77 27.01 27.59 4.51
C LEU A 77 28.33 28.24 4.07
N GLU A 78 29.45 27.86 4.70
CA GLU A 78 30.80 28.31 4.36
C GLU A 78 31.28 27.68 3.05
N LEU A 79 31.01 26.39 2.80
CA LEU A 79 31.24 25.74 1.50
C LEU A 79 30.33 26.31 0.41
N LEU A 80 29.11 26.71 0.76
CA LEU A 80 28.18 27.44 -0.13
C LEU A 80 28.72 28.84 -0.44
N GLN A 81 29.13 29.60 0.57
CA GLN A 81 29.67 30.95 0.40
C GLN A 81 31.04 30.94 -0.30
N ARG A 82 31.84 29.88 -0.12
CA ARG A 82 33.13 29.67 -0.79
C ARG A 82 33.02 28.94 -2.11
N GLY A 83 31.89 28.33 -2.46
CA GLY A 83 31.76 27.52 -3.66
C GLY A 83 30.91 28.17 -4.75
N PHE A 84 30.12 29.20 -4.38
CA PHE A 84 29.01 29.67 -5.19
C PHE A 84 29.05 31.16 -5.45
N GLU A 85 28.45 31.54 -6.57
CA GLU A 85 27.93 32.88 -6.76
C GLU A 85 26.71 33.04 -5.83
N LYS A 86 26.69 34.12 -5.04
CA LYS A 86 25.61 34.46 -4.10
C LYS A 86 24.21 34.35 -4.72
N GLU A 87 24.09 34.75 -5.98
CA GLU A 87 22.86 34.69 -6.79
C GLU A 87 22.27 33.27 -6.85
N TYR A 88 23.10 32.23 -6.89
CA TYR A 88 22.61 30.86 -6.94
C TYR A 88 21.91 30.45 -5.64
N ALA A 89 22.54 30.73 -4.49
CA ALA A 89 21.97 30.39 -3.19
C ALA A 89 20.63 31.12 -3.01
N GLU A 90 20.59 32.41 -3.38
CA GLU A 90 19.36 33.22 -3.40
C GLU A 90 18.29 32.58 -4.29
N LYS A 91 18.66 32.07 -5.47
CA LYS A 91 17.72 31.41 -6.39
C LYS A 91 17.18 30.09 -5.83
N VAL A 92 18.01 29.29 -5.15
CA VAL A 92 17.52 28.10 -4.44
C VAL A 92 16.48 28.52 -3.41
N PHE A 93 16.82 29.46 -2.52
CA PHE A 93 15.89 29.91 -1.48
C PHE A 93 14.59 30.48 -2.07
N GLU A 94 14.67 31.24 -3.15
CA GLU A 94 13.50 31.76 -3.88
C GLU A 94 12.57 30.63 -4.34
N ILE A 95 13.12 29.53 -4.88
CA ILE A 95 12.32 28.38 -5.32
C ILE A 95 11.70 27.65 -4.12
N TYR A 96 12.43 27.50 -3.00
CA TYR A 96 11.87 26.91 -1.78
C TYR A 96 10.73 27.77 -1.20
N ASP A 97 10.94 29.08 -1.12
CA ASP A 97 9.92 30.03 -0.68
C ASP A 97 8.69 30.02 -1.61
N ALA A 98 8.91 29.90 -2.93
CA ALA A 98 7.83 29.78 -3.89
C ALA A 98 7.03 28.49 -3.67
N PHE A 99 7.69 27.36 -3.42
CA PHE A 99 7.04 26.09 -3.11
C PHE A 99 6.14 26.20 -1.87
N ASP A 100 6.64 26.82 -0.80
CA ASP A 100 5.87 26.94 0.45
C ASP A 100 4.62 27.81 0.28
N LYS A 101 4.64 28.75 -0.67
CA LYS A 101 3.51 29.61 -1.04
C LYS A 101 2.52 28.98 -2.01
N ILE A 102 2.78 27.80 -2.57
CA ILE A 102 1.85 27.12 -3.48
C ILE A 102 0.67 26.56 -2.67
N PRO A 103 -0.57 26.98 -2.97
CA PRO A 103 -1.72 26.52 -2.19
C PRO A 103 -1.98 25.03 -2.44
N ILE A 104 -2.21 24.33 -1.33
CA ILE A 104 -2.54 22.92 -1.29
C ILE A 104 -4.02 22.75 -1.65
N LYS A 105 -4.39 21.63 -2.26
CA LYS A 105 -5.77 21.33 -2.66
C LYS A 105 -6.78 21.29 -1.50
N ALA A 106 -6.33 20.98 -0.29
CA ALA A 106 -7.18 20.87 0.89
C ALA A 106 -7.94 22.18 1.18
N GLY A 107 -9.27 22.10 1.24
CA GLY A 107 -10.14 23.24 1.55
C GLY A 107 -10.54 24.12 0.36
N LEU A 108 -10.09 23.82 -0.86
CA LEU A 108 -10.45 24.58 -2.05
C LEU A 108 -11.70 24.04 -2.74
N THR A 109 -12.51 24.93 -3.33
CA THR A 109 -13.55 24.56 -4.29
C THR A 109 -12.94 24.06 -5.60
N VAL A 110 -13.72 23.35 -6.41
CA VAL A 110 -13.25 22.82 -7.71
C VAL A 110 -12.79 23.94 -8.64
N GLN A 111 -13.47 25.09 -8.62
CA GLN A 111 -13.13 26.25 -9.45
C GLN A 111 -11.83 26.93 -8.98
N GLU A 112 -11.66 27.10 -7.66
CA GLU A 112 -10.42 27.64 -7.08
C GLU A 112 -9.23 26.74 -7.37
N ASP A 113 -9.39 25.42 -7.20
CA ASP A 113 -8.32 24.44 -7.47
C ASP A 113 -7.91 24.46 -8.94
N LYS A 114 -8.88 24.58 -9.87
CA LYS A 114 -8.60 24.74 -11.30
C LYS A 114 -7.83 26.02 -11.62
N ALA A 115 -8.16 27.14 -10.97
CA ALA A 115 -7.48 28.42 -11.16
C ALA A 115 -6.00 28.39 -10.70
N LEU A 116 -5.66 27.49 -9.77
CA LEU A 116 -4.30 27.33 -9.27
C LEU A 116 -3.39 26.45 -10.15
N ASN A 117 -3.96 25.64 -11.05
CA ASN A 117 -3.16 24.75 -11.91
C ASN A 117 -2.09 25.51 -12.70
N ILE A 118 -2.40 26.71 -13.22
CA ILE A 118 -1.43 27.54 -13.95
C ILE A 118 -0.28 27.95 -13.03
N LYS A 119 -0.56 28.42 -11.81
CA LYS A 119 0.48 28.80 -10.84
C LYS A 119 1.36 27.59 -10.46
N ARG A 120 0.76 26.42 -10.29
CA ARG A 120 1.46 25.15 -10.01
C ARG A 120 2.39 24.77 -11.17
N LEU A 121 1.92 24.88 -12.41
CA LEU A 121 2.73 24.62 -13.60
C LEU A 121 3.88 25.62 -13.78
N GLU A 122 3.64 26.91 -13.52
CA GLU A 122 4.70 27.92 -13.57
C GLU A 122 5.80 27.66 -12.54
N PHE A 123 5.44 27.22 -11.34
CA PHE A 123 6.44 26.77 -10.36
C PHE A 123 7.25 25.57 -10.89
N ILE A 124 6.57 24.54 -11.41
CA ILE A 124 7.25 23.34 -11.94
C ILE A 124 8.21 23.73 -13.08
N LYS A 125 7.75 24.57 -14.01
CA LYS A 125 8.56 25.12 -15.09
C LYS A 125 9.81 25.81 -14.54
N HIS A 126 9.63 26.71 -13.57
CA HIS A 126 10.72 27.46 -12.97
C HIS A 126 11.75 26.56 -12.27
N ALA A 127 11.28 25.60 -11.48
CA ALA A 127 12.12 24.64 -10.77
C ALA A 127 12.89 23.72 -11.74
N ILE A 128 12.22 23.16 -12.75
CA ILE A 128 12.88 22.31 -13.76
C ILE A 128 13.91 23.10 -14.55
N HIS A 129 13.58 24.32 -14.98
CA HIS A 129 14.51 25.19 -15.69
C HIS A 129 15.77 25.47 -14.86
N PHE A 130 15.61 25.72 -13.56
CA PHE A 130 16.74 25.89 -12.64
C PHE A 130 17.58 24.61 -12.50
N ILE A 131 16.94 23.46 -12.32
CA ILE A 131 17.61 22.15 -12.18
C ILE A 131 18.44 21.81 -13.43
N ILE A 132 17.97 22.14 -14.64
CA ILE A 132 18.70 21.86 -15.88
C ILE A 132 19.94 22.77 -15.99
N ASN A 133 19.79 24.06 -15.66
CA ASN A 133 20.81 25.08 -15.94
C ASN A 133 21.93 25.18 -14.90
N ILE A 134 21.74 24.63 -13.70
CA ILE A 134 22.76 24.61 -12.64
C ILE A 134 24.12 24.04 -13.05
N LYS A 135 24.16 23.11 -14.03
CA LYS A 135 25.41 22.48 -14.50
C LYS A 135 26.37 23.46 -15.19
N GLN A 136 25.90 24.66 -15.54
CA GLN A 136 26.70 25.68 -16.20
C GLN A 136 27.52 26.53 -15.22
N LEU A 137 27.32 26.34 -13.91
CA LEU A 137 28.05 27.10 -12.88
C LEU A 137 29.49 26.60 -12.82
N LYS A 138 30.42 27.51 -13.13
CA LYS A 138 31.85 27.28 -12.92
C LYS A 138 32.13 27.36 -11.43
N PHE A 139 32.80 26.34 -10.89
CA PHE A 139 33.37 26.45 -9.55
C PHE A 139 34.36 27.62 -9.55
N VAL A 140 34.15 28.60 -8.67
CA VAL A 140 34.91 29.85 -8.64
C VAL A 140 36.30 29.67 -8.03
N TYR A 141 36.58 28.53 -7.38
CA TYR A 141 37.78 28.32 -6.58
C TYR A 141 38.53 27.02 -6.90
N ASP A 142 39.84 27.02 -6.66
CA ASP A 142 40.75 25.86 -6.66
C ASP A 142 40.43 24.93 -5.47
N LEU A 143 39.28 24.27 -5.53
CA LEU A 143 38.89 23.24 -4.57
C LEU A 143 39.72 21.97 -4.77
N SER A 144 39.98 21.22 -3.69
CA SER A 144 40.55 19.88 -3.80
C SER A 144 39.62 18.96 -4.60
N LYS A 145 40.16 17.89 -5.20
CA LYS A 145 39.34 16.94 -5.96
C LYS A 145 38.25 16.30 -5.10
N GLU A 146 38.57 16.01 -3.84
CA GLU A 146 37.63 15.47 -2.85
C GLU A 146 36.50 16.47 -2.55
N ASP A 147 36.83 17.74 -2.31
CA ASP A 147 35.82 18.79 -2.06
C ASP A 147 34.94 19.02 -3.28
N GLN A 148 35.52 19.02 -4.49
CA GLN A 148 34.75 19.09 -5.74
C GLN A 148 33.74 17.94 -5.87
N ILE A 149 34.13 16.73 -5.49
CA ILE A 149 33.25 15.55 -5.52
C ILE A 149 32.13 15.68 -4.48
N GLN A 150 32.45 16.06 -3.25
CA GLN A 150 31.45 16.26 -2.19
C GLN A 150 30.46 17.34 -2.58
N LEU A 151 30.97 18.46 -3.10
CA LEU A 151 30.15 19.57 -3.56
C LEU A 151 29.24 19.15 -4.72
N MET A 152 29.75 18.38 -5.69
CA MET A 152 28.93 17.81 -6.77
C MET A 152 27.81 16.89 -6.25
N TYR A 153 28.06 16.09 -5.20
CA TYR A 153 27.00 15.28 -4.59
C TYR A 153 25.96 16.12 -3.89
N PHE A 154 26.39 17.10 -3.11
CA PHE A 154 25.50 18.06 -2.45
C PHE A 154 24.61 18.79 -3.47
N PHE A 155 25.18 19.20 -4.61
CA PHE A 155 24.44 19.80 -5.71
C PHE A 155 23.39 18.86 -6.29
N THR A 156 23.77 17.61 -6.55
CA THR A 156 22.86 16.60 -7.08
C THR A 156 21.70 16.39 -6.10
N ASP A 157 21.97 16.40 -4.80
CA ASP A 157 20.94 16.25 -3.77
C ASP A 157 19.99 17.46 -3.74
N ILE A 158 20.49 18.70 -3.85
CA ILE A 158 19.63 19.89 -3.99
C ILE A 158 18.72 19.76 -5.22
N GLN A 159 19.28 19.35 -6.37
CA GLN A 159 18.48 19.18 -7.58
C GLN A 159 17.42 18.09 -7.41
N ILE A 160 17.77 16.97 -6.76
CA ILE A 160 16.82 15.88 -6.44
C ILE A 160 15.70 16.42 -5.55
N GLN A 161 16.01 17.18 -4.49
CA GLN A 161 15.01 17.74 -3.58
C GLN A 161 14.08 18.74 -4.27
N LEU A 162 14.62 19.61 -5.13
CA LEU A 162 13.81 20.52 -5.95
C LEU A 162 12.92 19.76 -6.94
N PHE A 163 13.43 18.67 -7.51
CA PHE A 163 12.63 17.84 -8.41
C PHE A 163 11.53 17.10 -7.65
N ILE A 164 11.80 16.53 -6.49
CA ILE A 164 10.80 15.93 -5.60
C ILE A 164 9.67 16.94 -5.32
N LYS A 165 10.00 18.19 -4.97
CA LYS A 165 9.00 19.25 -4.77
C LYS A 165 8.18 19.53 -6.03
N SER A 166 8.84 19.53 -7.20
CA SER A 166 8.16 19.70 -8.50
C SER A 166 7.19 18.55 -8.76
N LEU A 167 7.58 17.30 -8.46
CA LEU A 167 6.72 16.12 -8.56
C LEU A 167 5.53 16.21 -7.59
N THR A 168 5.76 16.63 -6.34
CA THR A 168 4.67 16.88 -5.38
C THR A 168 3.69 17.93 -5.88
N VAL A 169 4.15 19.03 -6.48
CA VAL A 169 3.24 20.04 -7.05
C VAL A 169 2.50 19.51 -8.29
N LEU A 170 3.14 18.66 -9.08
CA LEU A 170 2.54 18.04 -10.26
C LEU A 170 1.36 17.12 -9.88
N THR A 171 1.45 16.44 -8.73
CA THR A 171 0.39 15.54 -8.24
C THR A 171 -0.82 16.29 -7.69
N GLU A 172 -0.62 17.54 -7.26
CA GLU A 172 -1.68 18.48 -6.84
C GLU A 172 -2.49 19.05 -8.03
N ILE A 173 -2.06 18.83 -9.28
CA ILE A 173 -2.85 19.27 -10.44
C ILE A 173 -4.15 18.46 -10.52
N THR A 174 -5.28 19.14 -10.76
CA THR A 174 -6.60 18.49 -10.84
C THR A 174 -6.62 17.37 -11.89
N GLY A 175 -7.33 16.28 -11.59
CA GLY A 175 -7.49 15.14 -12.51
C GLY A 175 -8.05 15.55 -13.88
N ASP A 176 -9.08 16.40 -13.90
CA ASP A 176 -9.67 16.96 -15.13
C ASP A 176 -8.64 17.65 -16.02
N PHE A 177 -7.68 18.34 -15.42
CA PHE A 177 -6.63 19.04 -16.16
C PHE A 177 -5.55 18.08 -16.66
N ARG A 178 -5.21 17.05 -15.88
CA ARG A 178 -4.20 16.04 -16.22
C ARG A 178 -4.68 15.03 -17.27
N HIS A 179 -5.96 14.67 -17.23
CA HIS A 179 -6.54 13.59 -18.04
C HIS A 179 -6.26 13.72 -19.55
N PRO A 180 -6.42 14.92 -20.17
CA PRO A 180 -6.19 15.07 -21.61
C PRO A 180 -4.74 14.86 -22.05
N TYR A 181 -3.77 14.99 -21.13
CA TYR A 181 -2.35 14.83 -21.41
C TYR A 181 -1.83 13.42 -21.09
N LYS A 182 -2.69 12.50 -20.62
CA LYS A 182 -2.29 11.14 -20.22
C LYS A 182 -1.58 10.39 -21.36
N GLU A 183 -2.06 10.53 -22.60
CA GLU A 183 -1.48 9.87 -23.78
C GLU A 183 -0.16 10.50 -24.26
N LYS A 184 0.21 11.66 -23.71
CA LYS A 184 1.49 12.33 -24.00
C LYS A 184 2.64 11.75 -23.20
N LEU A 185 2.36 11.02 -22.12
CA LEU A 185 3.37 10.41 -21.26
C LEU A 185 3.78 9.04 -21.82
N GLY A 186 5.06 8.88 -22.09
CA GLY A 186 5.65 7.61 -22.51
C GLY A 186 6.96 7.32 -21.77
N PRO A 187 7.47 6.08 -21.88
CA PRO A 187 6.86 4.97 -22.62
C PRO A 187 5.83 4.21 -21.79
N ASP A 188 4.73 3.74 -22.41
CA ASP A 188 3.66 3.01 -21.72
C ASP A 188 4.17 1.81 -20.88
N PRO A 189 3.58 1.54 -19.71
CA PRO A 189 2.60 2.37 -19.01
C PRO A 189 3.32 3.42 -18.18
N PHE A 190 3.46 4.66 -18.67
CA PHE A 190 3.84 5.80 -17.85
C PHE A 190 2.58 6.62 -17.60
N THR A 191 2.21 6.76 -16.34
CA THR A 191 0.97 7.43 -15.93
C THR A 191 1.28 8.56 -14.96
N TRP A 192 0.27 9.35 -14.58
CA TRP A 192 0.47 10.43 -13.62
C TRP A 192 0.90 9.91 -12.23
N GLU A 193 0.43 8.73 -11.85
CA GLU A 193 0.83 8.02 -10.62
C GLU A 193 2.31 7.58 -10.68
N THR A 194 2.88 7.47 -11.87
CA THR A 194 4.30 7.13 -12.04
C THR A 194 5.21 8.27 -11.52
N PHE A 195 4.76 9.53 -11.56
CA PHE A 195 5.49 10.64 -10.95
C PHE A 195 5.52 10.58 -9.41
N GLU A 196 4.48 10.04 -8.79
CA GLU A 196 4.45 9.81 -7.33
C GLU A 196 5.43 8.72 -6.94
N HIS A 197 5.45 7.61 -7.68
CA HIS A 197 6.45 6.56 -7.47
C HIS A 197 7.87 7.08 -7.67
N LEU A 198 8.10 7.94 -8.66
CA LEU A 198 9.39 8.59 -8.86
C LEU A 198 9.78 9.45 -7.65
N GLY A 199 8.84 10.28 -7.17
CA GLY A 199 9.04 11.10 -5.97
C GLY A 199 9.41 10.23 -4.75
N GLY A 200 8.67 9.15 -4.51
CA GLY A 200 8.95 8.22 -3.42
C GLY A 200 10.31 7.53 -3.54
N ILE A 201 10.69 7.11 -4.75
CA ILE A 201 12.00 6.47 -4.99
C ILE A 201 13.16 7.46 -4.78
N LEU A 202 12.97 8.73 -5.16
CA LEU A 202 13.96 9.79 -4.97
C LEU A 202 14.06 10.27 -3.51
N GLN A 203 12.94 10.25 -2.78
CA GLN A 203 12.88 10.59 -1.35
C GLN A 203 13.47 9.51 -0.45
N TYR A 204 13.50 8.27 -0.93
CA TYR A 204 13.92 7.11 -0.16
C TYR A 204 15.26 7.40 0.53
N LYS A 205 15.33 7.30 1.86
CA LYS A 205 16.58 7.54 2.60
C LYS A 205 17.47 6.31 2.60
N ASN A 206 18.70 6.44 3.11
CA ASN A 206 19.61 5.31 3.30
C ASN A 206 18.91 4.22 4.12
N TYR A 207 18.49 3.15 3.45
CA TYR A 207 17.89 2.02 4.12
C TYR A 207 19.00 1.19 4.74
N GLN A 208 19.14 1.30 6.05
CA GLN A 208 20.02 0.43 6.82
C GLN A 208 19.32 -0.92 7.02
N GLY A 209 19.28 -1.75 5.99
CA GLY A 209 18.68 -3.07 6.05
C GLY A 209 19.72 -4.14 5.79
N SER A 210 20.13 -4.89 6.81
CA SER A 210 21.01 -6.05 6.64
C SER A 210 20.24 -7.36 6.54
N PHE A 211 20.37 -8.05 5.42
CA PHE A 211 19.74 -9.35 5.20
C PHE A 211 20.44 -10.46 5.96
N ILE A 212 19.64 -11.27 6.65
CA ILE A 212 20.11 -12.55 7.17
C ILE A 212 19.94 -13.58 6.05
N ALA A 213 21.06 -14.13 5.60
CA ALA A 213 21.03 -15.25 4.66
C ALA A 213 20.48 -16.50 5.37
N PRO A 214 19.62 -17.31 4.73
CA PRO A 214 18.89 -18.40 5.36
C PRO A 214 19.83 -19.58 5.69
N PRO A 215 19.48 -20.45 6.64
CA PRO A 215 20.17 -21.74 6.79
C PRO A 215 20.00 -22.58 5.51
N ASN A 216 21.01 -23.39 5.15
CA ASN A 216 21.01 -24.31 3.99
C ASN A 216 20.95 -23.65 2.60
N ARG A 217 21.91 -22.78 2.31
CA ARG A 217 22.03 -22.01 1.06
C ARG A 217 23.21 -22.44 0.22
N THR A 218 23.05 -22.39 -1.10
CA THR A 218 24.15 -22.53 -2.05
C THR A 218 25.06 -21.29 -1.98
N LYS A 219 26.30 -21.43 -2.44
CA LYS A 219 27.25 -20.31 -2.50
C LYS A 219 26.72 -19.20 -3.41
N GLU A 220 26.03 -19.58 -4.48
CA GLU A 220 25.43 -18.70 -5.48
C GLU A 220 24.31 -17.86 -4.86
N GLN A 221 23.43 -18.48 -4.06
CA GLN A 221 22.38 -17.77 -3.31
C GLN A 221 22.96 -16.75 -2.34
N VAL A 222 24.03 -17.10 -1.61
CA VAL A 222 24.73 -16.16 -0.72
C VAL A 222 25.22 -14.95 -1.50
N ILE A 223 25.91 -15.20 -2.62
CA ILE A 223 26.47 -14.15 -3.45
C ILE A 223 25.36 -13.25 -4.00
N ALA A 224 24.24 -13.82 -4.44
CA ALA A 224 23.10 -13.06 -4.96
C ALA A 224 22.47 -12.16 -3.89
N VAL A 225 22.25 -12.70 -2.67
CA VAL A 225 21.71 -11.91 -1.55
C VAL A 225 22.69 -10.81 -1.14
N VAL A 226 23.99 -11.10 -0.99
CA VAL A 226 25.00 -10.09 -0.65
C VAL A 226 25.08 -8.98 -1.69
N ARG A 227 24.95 -9.33 -2.98
CA ARG A 227 24.90 -8.34 -4.06
C ARG A 227 23.64 -7.48 -3.98
N PHE A 228 22.49 -8.10 -3.75
CA PHE A 228 21.22 -7.40 -3.56
C PHE A 228 21.27 -6.43 -2.38
N THR A 229 21.83 -6.86 -1.24
CA THR A 229 22.04 -5.97 -0.10
C THR A 229 22.95 -4.80 -0.46
N LYS A 230 24.10 -5.08 -1.11
CA LYS A 230 25.02 -4.02 -1.52
C LYS A 230 24.38 -3.04 -2.49
N GLU A 231 23.52 -3.52 -3.39
CA GLU A 231 22.77 -2.68 -4.31
C GLU A 231 21.78 -1.76 -3.56
N ILE A 232 21.10 -2.27 -2.53
CA ILE A 232 20.26 -1.49 -1.62
C ILE A 232 21.09 -0.45 -0.85
N ASP A 233 22.24 -0.86 -0.29
CA ASP A 233 23.16 0.05 0.41
C ASP A 233 23.68 1.16 -0.52
N GLN A 234 23.83 0.86 -1.81
CA GLN A 234 24.28 1.79 -2.84
C GLN A 234 23.13 2.58 -3.49
N ARG A 235 21.89 2.44 -3.02
CA ARG A 235 20.70 3.01 -3.66
C ARG A 235 20.82 4.51 -3.90
N GLN A 236 21.31 5.29 -2.93
CA GLN A 236 21.51 6.74 -3.10
C GLN A 236 22.52 7.07 -4.19
N HIS A 237 23.62 6.34 -4.25
CA HIS A 237 24.61 6.54 -5.30
C HIS A 237 24.01 6.21 -6.68
N ILE A 238 23.21 5.15 -6.79
CA ILE A 238 22.53 4.79 -8.03
C ILE A 238 21.52 5.89 -8.41
N ILE A 239 20.73 6.40 -7.47
CA ILE A 239 19.80 7.53 -7.68
C ILE A 239 20.54 8.77 -8.19
N ARG A 240 21.65 9.18 -7.55
CA ARG A 240 22.46 10.32 -8.00
C ARG A 240 23.00 10.13 -9.43
N ARG A 241 23.37 8.90 -9.81
CA ARG A 241 23.78 8.57 -11.18
C ARG A 241 22.60 8.61 -12.14
N ALA A 242 21.45 8.09 -11.73
CA ALA A 242 20.21 8.12 -12.51
C ALA A 242 19.71 9.54 -12.76
N PHE A 243 19.78 10.38 -11.74
CA PHE A 243 19.34 11.75 -11.79
C PHE A 243 20.12 12.58 -12.82
N ASN A 244 21.40 12.25 -13.05
CA ASN A 244 22.16 12.86 -14.14
C ASN A 244 21.59 12.56 -15.53
N SER A 245 21.11 11.33 -15.76
CA SER A 245 20.38 10.97 -16.99
C SER A 245 19.01 11.63 -17.05
N ILE A 246 18.29 11.72 -15.92
CA ILE A 246 16.99 12.42 -15.84
C ILE A 246 17.15 13.89 -16.22
N CYS A 247 18.11 14.61 -15.64
CA CYS A 247 18.36 16.01 -15.99
C CYS A 247 18.73 16.22 -17.46
N LYS A 248 19.48 15.28 -18.04
CA LYS A 248 19.97 15.39 -19.42
C LYS A 248 18.88 15.06 -20.45
N ASP A 249 18.18 13.96 -20.24
CA ASP A 249 17.37 13.33 -21.27
C ASP A 249 15.85 13.50 -21.00
N ASP A 250 15.40 13.48 -19.74
CA ASP A 250 13.97 13.48 -19.39
C ASP A 250 13.42 14.88 -19.04
N LEU A 251 14.13 15.67 -18.22
CA LEU A 251 13.66 16.98 -17.75
C LEU A 251 13.41 17.99 -18.89
N PRO A 252 14.23 18.07 -19.96
CA PRO A 252 13.94 18.97 -21.07
C PRO A 252 12.60 18.66 -21.76
N GLN A 253 12.27 17.37 -21.92
CA GLN A 253 11.00 16.94 -22.50
C GLN A 253 9.83 17.26 -21.56
N LEU A 254 10.01 17.02 -20.26
CA LEU A 254 9.01 17.37 -19.25
C LEU A 254 8.75 18.89 -19.20
N LEU A 255 9.80 19.70 -19.34
CA LEU A 255 9.69 21.16 -19.42
C LEU A 255 8.86 21.58 -20.62
N GLU A 256 9.12 21.01 -21.81
CA GLU A 256 8.36 21.29 -23.04
C GLU A 256 6.87 20.96 -22.86
N LEU A 257 6.56 19.83 -22.22
CA LEU A 257 5.18 19.45 -21.90
C LEU A 257 4.52 20.44 -20.92
N VAL A 258 5.22 20.83 -19.85
CA VAL A 258 4.70 21.79 -18.86
C VAL A 258 4.44 23.15 -19.51
N GLU A 259 5.34 23.64 -20.36
CA GLU A 259 5.15 24.90 -21.10
C GLU A 259 3.96 24.82 -22.06
N HIS A 260 3.78 23.68 -22.73
CA HIS A 260 2.60 23.44 -23.55
C HIS A 260 1.31 23.43 -22.72
N MET A 261 1.30 22.76 -21.56
CA MET A 261 0.15 22.74 -20.65
C MET A 261 -0.23 24.15 -20.15
N ILE A 262 0.77 25.01 -19.88
CA ILE A 262 0.55 26.41 -19.50
C ILE A 262 -0.09 27.18 -20.66
N LYS A 263 0.48 27.07 -21.87
CA LYS A 263 -0.03 27.75 -23.05
C LYS A 263 -1.47 27.35 -23.35
N ASP A 264 -1.77 26.05 -23.29
CA ASP A 264 -3.11 25.51 -23.52
C ASP A 264 -4.11 26.04 -22.50
N ALA A 265 -3.71 26.12 -21.21
CA ALA A 265 -4.55 26.66 -20.15
C ALA A 265 -4.86 28.16 -20.31
N GLN A 266 -3.98 28.91 -20.99
CA GLN A 266 -4.16 30.34 -21.25
C GLN A 266 -5.03 30.61 -22.49
N THR A 267 -5.15 29.66 -23.41
CA THR A 267 -5.97 29.82 -24.62
C THR A 267 -7.45 29.49 -24.37
N SER A 268 -8.35 30.40 -24.74
CA SER A 268 -9.80 30.23 -24.58
C SER A 268 -10.45 29.20 -25.52
N SER A 269 -9.73 28.72 -26.55
CA SER A 269 -10.19 27.71 -27.54
C SER A 269 -9.64 26.30 -27.25
N TYR A 270 -9.77 25.89 -26.00
CA TYR A 270 -9.23 24.66 -25.42
C TYR A 270 -9.56 23.38 -26.22
N ASN A 271 -8.53 22.69 -26.73
CA ASN A 271 -8.62 21.30 -27.17
C ASN A 271 -7.30 20.53 -26.99
N PRO A 272 -7.00 20.02 -25.77
CA PRO A 272 -5.72 19.37 -25.46
C PRO A 272 -5.52 18.05 -26.21
N SER A 273 -6.59 17.47 -26.74
CA SER A 273 -6.50 16.21 -27.48
C SER A 273 -5.84 16.36 -28.85
N LYS A 274 -5.69 17.59 -29.38
CA LYS A 274 -5.26 17.83 -30.77
C LYS A 274 -3.84 18.39 -30.94
N GLY A 275 -3.05 18.55 -29.89
CA GLY A 275 -1.70 19.11 -29.95
C GLY A 275 -0.84 18.67 -28.77
N GLY A 276 0.47 18.91 -28.83
CA GLY A 276 1.39 18.73 -27.69
C GLY A 276 2.47 17.67 -27.87
N PRO A 277 3.69 17.92 -27.33
CA PRO A 277 4.82 17.02 -27.44
C PRO A 277 4.53 15.72 -26.70
N LYS A 278 4.93 14.60 -27.30
CA LYS A 278 4.98 13.32 -26.60
C LYS A 278 6.31 13.25 -25.88
N VAL A 279 6.27 12.98 -24.58
CA VAL A 279 7.48 12.88 -23.74
C VAL A 279 7.83 11.42 -23.50
N GLU A 280 9.11 11.09 -23.63
CA GLU A 280 9.66 9.77 -23.35
C GLU A 280 10.61 9.87 -22.16
N LEU A 281 10.07 9.62 -20.96
CA LEU A 281 10.79 9.74 -19.69
C LEU A 281 11.52 8.42 -19.37
N ILE A 282 12.46 8.05 -20.24
CA ILE A 282 13.13 6.74 -20.23
C ILE A 282 13.95 6.56 -18.96
N ALA A 283 14.70 7.59 -18.53
CA ALA A 283 15.55 7.48 -17.34
C ALA A 283 14.69 7.34 -16.08
N SER A 284 13.63 8.13 -15.97
CA SER A 284 12.66 8.10 -14.88
C SER A 284 11.99 6.74 -14.81
N LYS A 285 11.50 6.21 -15.93
CA LYS A 285 10.86 4.88 -15.95
C LYS A 285 11.83 3.77 -15.57
N ALA A 286 13.08 3.83 -16.03
CA ALA A 286 14.11 2.85 -15.67
C ALA A 286 14.38 2.87 -14.17
N LEU A 287 14.54 4.06 -13.59
CA LEU A 287 14.74 4.24 -12.15
C LEU A 287 13.54 3.73 -11.34
N ILE A 288 12.32 4.01 -11.80
CA ILE A 288 11.09 3.56 -11.13
C ILE A 288 10.98 2.04 -11.17
N THR A 289 11.15 1.45 -12.35
CA THR A 289 11.07 0.00 -12.54
C THR A 289 12.10 -0.72 -11.67
N TRP A 290 13.33 -0.22 -11.65
CA TRP A 290 14.39 -0.73 -10.79
C TRP A 290 14.06 -0.60 -9.30
N GLY A 291 13.67 0.60 -8.85
CA GLY A 291 13.36 0.87 -7.45
C GLY A 291 12.18 0.06 -6.92
N MET A 292 11.10 -0.04 -7.71
CA MET A 292 9.93 -0.85 -7.36
C MET A 292 10.26 -2.36 -7.33
N ASN A 293 11.06 -2.84 -8.28
CA ASN A 293 11.53 -4.24 -8.26
C ASN A 293 12.36 -4.53 -7.01
N GLN A 294 13.28 -3.62 -6.67
CA GLN A 294 14.11 -3.71 -5.46
C GLN A 294 13.25 -3.75 -4.20
N GLU A 295 12.29 -2.83 -4.07
CA GLU A 295 11.38 -2.79 -2.92
C GLU A 295 10.52 -4.05 -2.84
N ALA A 296 9.91 -4.48 -3.95
CA ALA A 296 9.08 -5.68 -3.98
C ALA A 296 9.87 -6.95 -3.63
N LEU A 297 11.08 -7.11 -4.17
CA LEU A 297 11.94 -8.25 -3.86
C LEU A 297 12.41 -8.22 -2.40
N ASN A 298 12.81 -7.05 -1.89
CA ASN A 298 13.17 -6.87 -0.49
C ASN A 298 11.99 -7.24 0.43
N SER A 299 10.81 -6.70 0.15
CA SER A 299 9.59 -7.01 0.89
C SER A 299 9.23 -8.49 0.80
N LEU A 300 9.30 -9.12 -0.37
CA LEU A 300 9.03 -10.56 -0.50
C LEU A 300 10.01 -11.40 0.31
N LEU A 301 11.31 -11.07 0.30
CA LEU A 301 12.31 -11.77 1.10
C LEU A 301 12.06 -11.59 2.59
N ASN A 302 11.77 -10.36 3.05
CA ASN A 302 11.46 -10.08 4.45
C ASN A 302 10.13 -10.69 4.89
N LEU A 303 9.14 -10.79 3.98
CA LEU A 303 7.88 -11.46 4.25
C LEU A 303 7.99 -12.98 4.15
N CYS A 304 9.04 -13.56 3.56
CA CYS A 304 9.24 -15.01 3.60
C CYS A 304 10.17 -15.41 4.75
N PHE A 305 11.09 -14.53 5.12
CA PHE A 305 12.01 -14.74 6.23
C PHE A 305 11.40 -14.20 7.51
N ASN A 306 11.14 -15.08 8.47
CA ASN A 306 10.48 -14.74 9.72
C ASN A 306 11.22 -13.68 10.56
N THR A 307 12.43 -13.25 10.20
CA THR A 307 13.28 -12.37 11.03
C THR A 307 13.25 -10.94 10.50
N PRO A 308 12.79 -9.97 11.31
CA PRO A 308 13.06 -8.55 11.06
C PRO A 308 14.56 -8.36 10.96
N LEU A 309 15.01 -7.66 9.93
CA LEU A 309 16.42 -7.38 9.62
C LEU A 309 17.18 -7.03 10.92
N VAL A 310 17.99 -7.97 11.41
CA VAL A 310 18.91 -7.67 12.52
C VAL A 310 20.08 -6.94 11.90
N LEU A 311 20.17 -5.64 12.20
CA LEU A 311 21.28 -4.74 11.89
C LEU A 311 22.61 -5.33 12.39
N HIS A 312 23.32 -6.04 11.51
CA HIS A 312 24.70 -6.43 11.77
C HIS A 312 25.58 -6.11 10.58
N ASN A 313 26.62 -5.31 10.86
CA ASN A 313 27.62 -4.84 9.91
C ASN A 313 28.18 -5.98 9.03
N LEU A 314 27.72 -6.02 7.78
CA LEU A 314 28.21 -6.93 6.73
C LEU A 314 29.71 -6.77 6.46
N GLN A 315 30.31 -5.63 6.82
CA GLN A 315 31.77 -5.40 6.70
C GLN A 315 32.60 -6.46 7.43
N LYS A 316 32.12 -6.97 8.60
CA LYS A 316 32.83 -8.04 9.33
C LYS A 316 32.82 -9.39 8.62
N LEU A 317 31.91 -9.62 7.66
CA LEU A 317 31.84 -10.86 6.89
C LEU A 317 32.85 -10.91 5.73
N GLN A 318 33.19 -9.76 5.13
CA GLN A 318 34.12 -9.71 3.99
C GLN A 318 35.58 -9.89 4.39
N ASP A 319 35.97 -9.46 5.60
CA ASP A 319 37.36 -9.54 6.06
C ASP A 319 37.74 -10.91 6.63
N SER A 320 36.76 -11.77 6.91
CA SER A 320 37.02 -13.13 7.37
C SER A 320 37.41 -14.04 6.20
N LYS A 321 38.70 -14.06 5.84
CA LYS A 321 39.32 -14.96 4.84
C LYS A 321 39.20 -16.47 5.16
N GLY A 322 38.29 -16.89 6.04
CA GLY A 322 38.09 -18.30 6.35
C GLY A 322 36.74 -18.58 6.99
N SER A 323 35.80 -19.11 6.19
CA SER A 323 34.78 -20.13 6.50
C SER A 323 33.91 -20.02 7.77
N ARG A 324 34.07 -19.01 8.62
CA ARG A 324 33.20 -18.77 9.76
C ARG A 324 32.30 -17.62 9.37
N TYR A 325 31.31 -17.92 8.52
CA TYR A 325 30.07 -17.16 8.56
C TYR A 325 29.74 -17.05 10.03
N ALA A 326 29.79 -15.83 10.58
CA ALA A 326 29.47 -15.60 11.98
C ALA A 326 28.18 -16.40 12.24
N LYS A 327 28.18 -17.24 13.28
CA LYS A 327 26.93 -17.76 13.83
C LYS A 327 26.13 -16.51 14.13
N VAL A 328 25.30 -16.08 13.18
CA VAL A 328 24.27 -15.07 13.36
C VAL A 328 23.61 -15.54 14.62
N GLY A 329 23.73 -14.75 15.70
CA GLY A 329 23.30 -15.15 17.03
C GLY A 329 21.95 -15.82 16.85
N SER A 330 21.86 -17.10 17.19
CA SER A 330 20.67 -17.91 16.97
C SER A 330 19.50 -17.09 17.48
N SER A 331 18.64 -16.61 16.58
CA SER A 331 17.54 -15.72 16.92
C SER A 331 16.45 -16.54 17.62
N GLN A 332 16.78 -17.13 18.77
CA GLN A 332 15.85 -17.85 19.63
C GLN A 332 14.71 -16.92 20.10
N ASN A 333 14.89 -15.60 19.96
CA ASN A 333 13.89 -14.59 20.30
C ASN A 333 13.08 -14.10 19.10
N ASN A 334 13.22 -14.68 17.91
CA ASN A 334 12.33 -14.32 16.81
C ASN A 334 10.98 -15.01 17.03
N PRO A 335 9.89 -14.27 17.35
CA PRO A 335 8.63 -14.89 17.67
C PRO A 335 8.12 -15.67 16.45
N PHE A 336 8.22 -15.21 15.20
CA PHE A 336 7.70 -15.97 14.05
C PHE A 336 8.43 -17.31 13.81
N ALA A 337 9.68 -17.45 14.26
CA ALA A 337 10.44 -18.69 14.08
C ALA A 337 10.12 -19.75 15.15
N THR A 338 9.53 -19.35 16.29
CA THR A 338 9.26 -20.22 17.45
C THR A 338 7.83 -20.12 18.00
N SER A 339 7.06 -19.12 17.59
CA SER A 339 5.70 -18.87 18.05
C SER A 339 4.77 -19.78 17.27
N SER A 340 4.21 -20.74 17.99
CA SER A 340 2.96 -21.39 17.64
C SER A 340 1.94 -20.34 17.18
N LEU A 341 1.08 -20.70 16.23
CA LEU A 341 -0.08 -19.88 15.84
C LEU A 341 -1.20 -19.99 16.90
N ASP A 342 -0.83 -19.99 18.18
CA ASP A 342 -1.69 -20.32 19.31
C ASP A 342 -2.67 -19.20 19.69
N THR A 343 -2.29 -17.94 19.46
CA THR A 343 -3.12 -16.78 19.72
C THR A 343 -3.73 -16.23 18.44
N LYS A 344 -4.96 -15.70 18.55
CA LYS A 344 -5.65 -15.01 17.44
C LYS A 344 -4.85 -13.84 16.89
N VAL A 345 -4.09 -13.15 17.74
CA VAL A 345 -3.21 -12.04 17.34
C VAL A 345 -2.15 -12.54 16.35
N ILE A 346 -1.41 -13.59 16.70
CA ILE A 346 -0.38 -14.15 15.82
C ILE A 346 -1.01 -14.73 14.55
N GLN A 347 -2.16 -15.40 14.66
CA GLN A 347 -2.91 -15.90 13.50
C GLN A 347 -3.27 -14.77 12.52
N HIS A 348 -3.85 -13.66 13.01
CA HIS A 348 -4.20 -12.51 12.17
C HIS A 348 -2.98 -11.82 11.57
N ALA A 349 -1.87 -11.71 12.33
CA ALA A 349 -0.61 -11.21 11.79
C ALA A 349 -0.11 -12.08 10.63
N PHE A 350 -0.22 -13.41 10.76
CA PHE A 350 0.17 -14.34 9.70
C PHE A 350 -0.75 -14.25 8.47
N LEU A 351 -2.07 -14.12 8.66
CA LEU A 351 -2.99 -13.87 7.54
C LEU A 351 -2.68 -12.54 6.83
N ASN A 352 -2.36 -11.46 7.56
CA ASN A 352 -1.93 -10.19 6.97
C ASN A 352 -0.68 -10.38 6.10
N ARG A 353 0.28 -11.16 6.59
CA ARG A 353 1.51 -11.46 5.88
C ARG A 353 1.25 -12.20 4.56
N LEU A 354 0.32 -13.16 4.55
CA LEU A 354 -0.12 -13.82 3.30
C LEU A 354 -0.77 -12.83 2.32
N ILE A 355 -1.57 -11.89 2.83
CA ILE A 355 -2.14 -10.80 2.02
C ILE A 355 -1.03 -9.94 1.41
N GLU A 356 -0.03 -9.53 2.18
CA GLU A 356 1.08 -8.69 1.68
C GLU A 356 1.92 -9.42 0.63
N ILE A 357 2.21 -10.72 0.82
CA ILE A 357 2.90 -11.55 -0.19
C ILE A 357 2.06 -11.61 -1.48
N GLY A 358 0.76 -11.91 -1.36
CA GLY A 358 -0.12 -11.99 -2.53
C GLY A 358 -0.27 -10.65 -3.27
N GLU A 359 -0.33 -9.51 -2.55
CA GLU A 359 -0.38 -8.18 -3.15
C GLU A 359 0.89 -7.88 -3.97
N LEU A 360 2.08 -8.22 -3.45
CA LEU A 360 3.34 -8.10 -4.18
C LEU A 360 3.35 -9.01 -5.43
N CYS A 361 2.75 -10.19 -5.34
CA CYS A 361 2.61 -11.14 -6.45
C CYS A 361 1.59 -10.73 -7.53
N THR A 362 0.66 -9.78 -7.27
CA THR A 362 -0.22 -9.22 -8.33
C THR A 362 0.60 -8.61 -9.47
N GLY A 363 1.82 -8.19 -9.13
CA GLY A 363 2.79 -7.68 -10.07
C GLY A 363 2.50 -6.26 -10.53
N LYS A 364 1.74 -5.48 -9.75
CA LYS A 364 1.77 -4.01 -9.83
C LYS A 364 3.18 -3.46 -9.55
N TYR A 365 3.96 -4.19 -8.75
CA TYR A 365 5.27 -3.78 -8.25
C TYR A 365 6.46 -4.50 -8.92
N LEU A 366 6.20 -5.54 -9.71
CA LEU A 366 7.24 -6.35 -10.36
C LEU A 366 7.16 -6.19 -11.88
N GLU A 367 8.30 -5.87 -12.49
CA GLU A 367 8.43 -5.77 -13.94
C GLU A 367 8.02 -7.09 -14.62
N PRO A 368 7.34 -7.06 -15.79
CA PRO A 368 7.00 -8.25 -16.56
C PRO A 368 8.17 -9.21 -16.82
N LYS A 369 9.41 -8.72 -16.96
CA LYS A 369 10.59 -9.58 -17.11
C LYS A 369 10.85 -10.43 -15.87
N LEU A 370 10.72 -9.86 -14.67
CA LEU A 370 10.83 -10.61 -13.42
C LEU A 370 9.67 -11.59 -13.26
N LYS A 371 8.44 -11.22 -13.65
CA LYS A 371 7.28 -12.13 -13.70
C LYS A 371 7.55 -13.43 -14.46
N LYS A 372 8.37 -13.38 -15.53
CA LYS A 372 8.75 -14.58 -16.31
C LYS A 372 9.76 -15.47 -15.61
N LEU A 373 10.51 -14.94 -14.65
CA LEU A 373 11.40 -15.74 -13.79
C LEU A 373 10.61 -16.44 -12.68
N PHE A 374 9.42 -15.92 -12.37
CA PHE A 374 8.53 -16.50 -11.38
C PHE A 374 7.66 -17.65 -11.96
N ASN A 375 7.31 -18.62 -11.12
CA ASN A 375 6.37 -19.67 -11.42
C ASN A 375 4.99 -19.02 -11.41
N TYR A 376 4.46 -18.81 -12.62
CA TYR A 376 3.18 -18.13 -12.81
C TYR A 376 2.05 -18.76 -12.00
N GLN A 377 2.01 -20.10 -11.87
CA GLN A 377 0.95 -20.80 -11.14
C GLN A 377 1.01 -20.52 -9.64
N LEU A 378 2.21 -20.61 -9.03
CA LEU A 378 2.38 -20.27 -7.62
C LEU A 378 1.96 -18.82 -7.33
N PHE A 379 2.33 -17.88 -8.20
CA PHE A 379 1.92 -16.48 -8.07
C PHE A 379 0.39 -16.32 -8.15
N GLN A 380 -0.25 -16.99 -9.11
CA GLN A 380 -1.72 -16.96 -9.20
C GLN A 380 -2.38 -17.54 -7.95
N TYR A 381 -1.81 -18.57 -7.32
CA TYR A 381 -2.33 -19.10 -6.06
C TYR A 381 -2.18 -18.12 -4.90
N LEU A 382 -1.01 -17.50 -4.75
CA LEU A 382 -0.78 -16.48 -3.72
C LEU A 382 -1.71 -15.27 -3.90
N VAL A 383 -1.93 -14.82 -5.14
CA VAL A 383 -2.89 -13.74 -5.46
C VAL A 383 -4.31 -14.15 -5.09
N LYS A 384 -4.74 -15.35 -5.46
CA LYS A 384 -6.08 -15.86 -5.15
C LYS A 384 -6.30 -16.08 -3.66
N ILE A 385 -5.31 -16.60 -2.93
CA ILE A 385 -5.33 -16.68 -1.46
C ILE A 385 -5.49 -15.27 -0.88
N ARG A 386 -4.70 -14.30 -1.35
CA ARG A 386 -4.86 -12.89 -0.95
C ARG A 386 -6.26 -12.37 -1.24
N ASP A 387 -6.82 -12.63 -2.41
CA ASP A 387 -8.16 -12.16 -2.76
C ASP A 387 -9.22 -12.76 -1.84
N ALA A 388 -9.11 -14.04 -1.48
CA ALA A 388 -10.02 -14.66 -0.53
C ALA A 388 -9.89 -14.09 0.90
N LEU A 389 -8.66 -13.83 1.36
CA LEU A 389 -8.37 -13.25 2.67
C LEU A 389 -8.76 -11.77 2.77
N VAL A 390 -8.60 -11.01 1.67
CA VAL A 390 -8.99 -9.61 1.58
C VAL A 390 -10.49 -9.48 1.37
N HIS A 391 -11.14 -10.36 0.61
CA HIS A 391 -12.56 -10.28 0.27
C HIS A 391 -13.41 -11.28 1.07
N GLN A 392 -13.34 -11.20 2.41
CA GLN A 392 -14.10 -12.09 3.30
C GLN A 392 -15.61 -11.85 3.24
N ASP A 393 -16.02 -10.69 2.74
CA ASP A 393 -17.39 -10.34 2.45
C ASP A 393 -17.98 -11.10 1.24
N SER A 394 -17.12 -11.71 0.41
CA SER A 394 -17.52 -12.53 -0.74
C SER A 394 -17.87 -13.96 -0.33
N ALA A 395 -18.76 -14.60 -1.12
CA ALA A 395 -19.46 -15.84 -0.81
C ALA A 395 -18.59 -16.92 -0.13
N GLY A 396 -18.83 -17.14 1.17
CA GLY A 396 -18.20 -18.21 1.97
C GLY A 396 -16.77 -17.94 2.42
N ASN A 397 -16.11 -16.86 1.97
CA ASN A 397 -14.71 -16.60 2.32
C ASN A 397 -14.53 -16.38 3.83
N LYS A 398 -15.39 -15.61 4.49
CA LYS A 398 -15.35 -15.45 5.95
C LYS A 398 -15.46 -16.79 6.68
N ARG A 399 -16.41 -17.64 6.28
CA ARG A 399 -16.59 -18.97 6.85
C ARG A 399 -15.33 -19.83 6.66
N LYS A 400 -14.75 -19.83 5.46
CA LYS A 400 -13.52 -20.56 5.16
C LYS A 400 -12.33 -20.06 5.98
N VAL A 401 -12.24 -18.75 6.21
CA VAL A 401 -11.24 -18.15 7.11
C VAL A 401 -11.49 -18.57 8.55
N ASP A 402 -12.73 -18.57 9.03
CA ASP A 402 -13.07 -19.00 10.39
C ASP A 402 -12.79 -20.49 10.60
N GLU A 403 -13.09 -21.33 9.62
CA GLU A 403 -12.73 -22.75 9.60
C GLU A 403 -11.20 -22.94 9.59
N LEU A 404 -10.47 -22.10 8.85
CA LEU A 404 -9.01 -22.12 8.82
C LEU A 404 -8.40 -21.75 10.19
N LEU A 405 -8.95 -20.73 10.85
CA LEU A 405 -8.49 -20.25 12.15
C LEU A 405 -8.96 -21.14 13.31
N GLY A 406 -10.07 -21.85 13.15
CA GLY A 406 -10.68 -22.67 14.20
C GLY A 406 -10.35 -24.17 14.12
N MET A 407 -10.32 -24.76 12.93
CA MET A 407 -10.22 -26.22 12.73
C MET A 407 -8.95 -26.65 12.00
N ASP A 408 -8.46 -25.85 11.05
CA ASP A 408 -7.32 -26.20 10.20
C ASP A 408 -6.06 -25.38 10.51
N LEU A 409 -5.82 -25.09 11.79
CA LEU A 409 -4.64 -24.31 12.20
C LEU A 409 -3.33 -24.97 11.76
N SER A 410 -3.29 -26.31 11.77
CA SER A 410 -2.14 -27.10 11.29
C SER A 410 -1.77 -26.80 9.84
N LEU A 411 -2.72 -26.42 8.98
CA LEU A 411 -2.43 -26.02 7.61
C LEU A 411 -1.61 -24.73 7.57
N LEU A 412 -1.98 -23.74 8.39
CA LEU A 412 -1.25 -22.47 8.49
C LEU A 412 0.13 -22.67 9.13
N GLU A 413 0.22 -23.50 10.17
CA GLU A 413 1.49 -23.86 10.82
C GLU A 413 2.44 -24.52 9.83
N ASN A 414 1.94 -25.47 9.03
CA ASN A 414 2.72 -26.12 7.98
C ASN A 414 3.21 -25.14 6.91
N ILE A 415 2.38 -24.17 6.51
CA ILE A 415 2.82 -23.11 5.58
C ILE A 415 3.92 -22.26 6.22
N GLN A 416 3.74 -21.84 7.47
CA GLN A 416 4.71 -21.01 8.19
C GLN A 416 6.05 -21.72 8.41
N GLU A 417 6.02 -22.98 8.87
CA GLU A 417 7.22 -23.74 9.25
C GLU A 417 7.97 -24.30 8.04
N TYR A 418 7.26 -24.82 7.04
CA TYR A 418 7.87 -25.57 5.95
C TYR A 418 7.89 -24.83 4.61
N GLU A 419 6.82 -24.11 4.26
CA GLU A 419 6.70 -23.53 2.91
C GLU A 419 7.21 -22.10 2.81
N MET A 420 7.12 -21.29 3.87
CA MET A 420 7.72 -19.95 3.90
C MET A 420 9.25 -20.00 3.70
N PRO A 421 10.01 -20.89 4.36
CA PRO A 421 11.44 -21.05 4.06
C PRO A 421 11.72 -21.48 2.62
N LYS A 422 10.90 -22.37 2.05
CA LYS A 422 11.02 -22.77 0.63
C LYS A 422 10.69 -21.61 -0.30
N LEU A 423 9.69 -20.79 0.03
CA LEU A 423 9.32 -19.61 -0.74
C LEU A 423 10.45 -18.56 -0.70
N TYR A 424 11.11 -18.42 0.45
CA TYR A 424 12.34 -17.62 0.55
C TYR A 424 13.46 -18.16 -0.35
N GLN A 425 13.74 -19.48 -0.30
CA GLN A 425 14.73 -20.11 -1.18
C GLN A 425 14.39 -19.91 -2.65
N TYR A 426 13.11 -20.01 -2.98
CA TYR A 426 12.59 -19.74 -4.30
C TYR A 426 12.90 -18.30 -4.76
N PHE A 427 12.64 -17.29 -3.91
CA PHE A 427 12.96 -15.90 -4.22
C PHE A 427 14.45 -15.61 -4.33
N THR A 428 15.29 -16.24 -3.50
CA THR A 428 16.75 -16.12 -3.67
C THR A 428 17.28 -16.79 -4.94
N ASN A 429 16.65 -17.86 -5.41
CA ASN A 429 16.95 -18.45 -6.73
C ASN A 429 16.57 -17.51 -7.88
N VAL A 430 15.48 -16.75 -7.71
CA VAL A 430 15.13 -15.69 -8.67
C VAL A 430 16.17 -14.59 -8.65
N LEU A 431 16.65 -14.14 -7.48
CA LEU A 431 17.78 -13.21 -7.39
C LEU A 431 19.03 -13.75 -8.10
N CYS A 432 19.40 -15.02 -7.89
CA CYS A 432 20.51 -15.64 -8.61
C CYS A 432 20.31 -15.53 -10.13
N SER A 433 19.10 -15.83 -10.60
CA SER A 433 18.76 -15.75 -12.02
C SER A 433 18.88 -14.32 -12.56
N ILE A 434 18.47 -13.31 -11.78
CA ILE A 434 18.62 -11.90 -12.14
C ILE A 434 20.10 -11.53 -12.28
N TYR A 435 20.92 -11.84 -11.27
CA TYR A 435 22.35 -11.49 -11.29
C TYR A 435 23.21 -12.34 -12.23
N HIS A 436 22.75 -13.51 -12.65
CA HIS A 436 23.41 -14.29 -13.70
C HIS A 436 23.09 -13.79 -15.11
N LYS A 437 21.88 -13.26 -15.33
CA LYS A 437 21.39 -12.92 -16.69
C LYS A 437 21.49 -11.45 -17.03
N THR A 438 21.27 -10.55 -16.07
CA THR A 438 20.83 -9.19 -16.38
C THR A 438 21.89 -8.13 -16.10
N PHE A 439 22.80 -8.36 -15.15
CA PHE A 439 23.78 -7.36 -14.74
C PHE A 439 25.18 -7.97 -14.68
N SER A 440 26.18 -7.24 -15.20
CA SER A 440 27.58 -7.58 -14.99
C SER A 440 27.86 -7.66 -13.48
N THR A 441 28.94 -8.33 -13.08
CA THR A 441 29.38 -8.46 -11.68
C THR A 441 29.82 -7.13 -11.03
N GLU A 442 29.30 -6.02 -11.51
CA GLU A 442 29.85 -4.70 -11.36
C GLU A 442 29.26 -4.01 -10.13
N GLN A 443 30.13 -3.73 -9.17
CA GLN A 443 29.78 -3.13 -7.89
C GLN A 443 29.85 -1.59 -7.92
N ASP A 444 30.12 -1.00 -9.09
CA ASP A 444 30.17 0.45 -9.30
C ASP A 444 28.78 0.96 -9.71
N PRO A 445 28.14 1.83 -8.89
CA PRO A 445 26.84 2.43 -9.18
C PRO A 445 26.75 3.08 -10.57
N THR A 446 27.87 3.64 -11.06
CA THR A 446 27.91 4.35 -12.34
C THR A 446 27.68 3.41 -13.52
N LYS A 447 28.45 2.32 -13.57
CA LYS A 447 28.32 1.30 -14.62
C LYS A 447 27.06 0.47 -14.49
N PHE A 448 26.63 0.21 -13.26
CA PHE A 448 25.34 -0.45 -12.99
C PHE A 448 24.18 0.36 -13.56
N TRP A 449 24.08 1.66 -13.20
CA TRP A 449 23.07 2.55 -13.78
C TRP A 449 23.19 2.65 -15.31
N GLY A 450 24.41 2.78 -15.82
CA GLY A 450 24.65 2.83 -17.27
C GLY A 450 24.07 1.60 -17.98
N SER A 451 24.21 0.41 -17.41
CA SER A 451 23.66 -0.83 -17.96
C SER A 451 22.13 -0.86 -17.91
N LEU A 452 21.54 -0.50 -16.77
CA LEU A 452 20.08 -0.36 -16.61
C LEU A 452 19.49 0.62 -17.64
N TYR A 453 20.11 1.78 -17.78
CA TYR A 453 19.62 2.84 -18.65
C TYR A 453 19.72 2.46 -20.13
N GLN A 454 20.80 1.80 -20.55
CA GLN A 454 20.94 1.30 -21.91
C GLN A 454 19.92 0.20 -22.24
N GLU A 455 19.64 -0.69 -21.28
CA GLU A 455 18.60 -1.70 -21.45
C GLU A 455 17.21 -1.07 -21.59
N ALA A 456 16.89 -0.06 -20.78
CA ALA A 456 15.64 0.70 -20.93
C ALA A 456 15.51 1.37 -22.30
N LYS A 457 16.60 1.99 -22.80
CA LYS A 457 16.64 2.56 -24.16
C LYS A 457 16.39 1.52 -25.26
N ARG A 458 16.91 0.30 -25.11
CA ARG A 458 16.69 -0.79 -26.08
C ARG A 458 15.22 -1.21 -26.15
N ILE A 459 14.53 -1.27 -25.00
CA ILE A 459 13.13 -1.69 -24.93
C ILE A 459 12.19 -0.73 -25.66
N VAL A 460 12.48 0.58 -25.58
CA VAL A 460 11.65 1.64 -26.19
C VAL A 460 11.82 1.71 -27.72
N SER A 461 12.87 1.09 -28.27
CA SER A 461 13.06 1.02 -29.73
C SER A 461 11.90 0.25 -30.42
N PRO A 462 11.61 0.49 -31.72
CA PRO A 462 10.40 0.03 -32.42
C PRO A 462 10.06 -1.48 -32.37
N GLN A 463 10.94 -2.33 -31.82
CA GLN A 463 10.66 -3.71 -31.43
C GLN A 463 9.45 -3.85 -30.47
N GLU A 464 9.11 -2.82 -29.68
CA GLU A 464 7.95 -2.86 -28.78
C GLU A 464 6.61 -2.85 -29.54
N THR A 465 6.53 -2.22 -30.73
CA THR A 465 5.35 -2.30 -31.61
C THR A 465 5.14 -3.74 -32.10
N TYR A 466 6.23 -4.49 -32.32
CA TYR A 466 6.19 -5.90 -32.68
C TYR A 466 5.75 -6.79 -31.50
N THR A 467 6.18 -6.44 -30.28
CA THR A 467 5.87 -7.18 -29.05
C THR A 467 4.44 -6.90 -28.56
N LYS A 468 3.94 -5.67 -28.68
CA LYS A 468 2.52 -5.32 -28.43
C LYS A 468 1.59 -5.99 -29.45
N ALA A 469 1.99 -6.08 -30.72
CA ALA A 469 1.28 -6.86 -31.73
C ALA A 469 1.28 -8.37 -31.40
N GLN A 470 2.37 -8.91 -30.85
CA GLN A 470 2.42 -10.30 -30.34
C GLN A 470 1.53 -10.50 -29.10
N HIS A 471 1.51 -9.56 -28.15
CA HIS A 471 0.70 -9.67 -26.94
C HIS A 471 -0.81 -9.56 -27.22
N PHE A 472 -1.20 -8.72 -28.17
CA PHE A 472 -2.58 -8.65 -28.67
C PHE A 472 -3.01 -9.98 -29.34
N VAL A 473 -2.11 -10.60 -30.09
CA VAL A 473 -2.31 -11.96 -30.68
C VAL A 473 -2.42 -13.03 -29.60
N LEU A 474 -1.64 -12.94 -28.51
CA LEU A 474 -1.68 -13.88 -27.38
C LEU A 474 -2.95 -13.76 -26.54
N LYS A 475 -3.47 -12.54 -26.34
CA LYS A 475 -4.76 -12.32 -25.65
C LYS A 475 -5.94 -12.87 -26.44
N PHE A 476 -5.84 -12.90 -27.77
CA PHE A 476 -6.82 -13.53 -28.66
C PHE A 476 -6.68 -15.07 -28.67
N ALA A 477 -5.45 -15.59 -28.62
CA ALA A 477 -5.19 -17.03 -28.60
C ALA A 477 -5.51 -17.71 -27.24
N GLY A 478 -5.54 -16.94 -26.15
CA GLY A 478 -5.85 -17.42 -24.80
C GLY A 478 -7.34 -17.50 -24.44
N MET A 479 -8.25 -17.16 -25.36
CA MET A 479 -9.68 -17.38 -25.14
C MET A 479 -9.96 -18.89 -25.01
N HIS A 480 -10.43 -19.30 -23.83
CA HIS A 480 -10.74 -20.69 -23.49
C HIS A 480 -11.60 -21.39 -24.56
N LYS A 481 -11.32 -22.68 -24.80
CA LYS A 481 -12.07 -23.61 -25.68
C LYS A 481 -13.61 -23.48 -25.59
N LYS A 482 -14.14 -23.09 -24.43
CA LYS A 482 -15.59 -22.96 -24.15
C LYS A 482 -16.23 -21.71 -24.80
N HIS A 483 -15.46 -20.64 -25.01
CA HIS A 483 -15.90 -19.43 -25.73
C HIS A 483 -15.40 -19.40 -27.17
N LEU A 484 -14.35 -20.15 -27.50
CA LEU A 484 -13.80 -20.23 -28.84
C LEU A 484 -14.74 -20.94 -29.82
N LYS A 485 -15.52 -21.94 -29.35
CA LYS A 485 -16.40 -22.73 -30.23
C LYS A 485 -17.56 -21.92 -30.81
N PRO A 486 -18.36 -21.16 -30.02
CA PRO A 486 -19.40 -20.29 -30.58
C PRO A 486 -18.84 -19.18 -31.47
N LEU A 487 -17.72 -18.55 -31.07
CA LEU A 487 -17.05 -17.53 -31.87
C LEU A 487 -16.47 -18.08 -33.18
N LEU A 488 -15.97 -19.32 -33.18
CA LEU A 488 -15.52 -20.00 -34.39
C LEU A 488 -16.71 -20.41 -35.26
N GLU A 489 -17.82 -20.86 -34.68
CA GLU A 489 -19.05 -21.18 -35.42
C GLU A 489 -19.65 -19.92 -36.08
N ASP A 490 -19.71 -18.79 -35.37
CA ASP A 490 -20.11 -17.48 -35.92
C ASP A 490 -19.12 -16.98 -36.99
N PHE A 491 -17.82 -17.15 -36.74
CA PHE A 491 -16.77 -16.81 -37.71
C PHE A 491 -16.84 -17.69 -38.96
N PHE A 492 -17.13 -18.99 -38.84
CA PHE A 492 -17.27 -19.91 -39.97
C PHE A 492 -18.58 -19.71 -40.74
N GLN A 493 -19.67 -19.31 -40.07
CA GLN A 493 -20.88 -18.82 -40.74
C GLN A 493 -20.63 -17.53 -41.51
N GLY A 494 -19.93 -16.56 -40.91
CA GLY A 494 -19.50 -15.34 -41.61
C GLY A 494 -18.53 -15.64 -42.76
N TYR A 495 -17.61 -16.60 -42.56
CA TYR A 495 -16.64 -17.05 -43.57
C TYR A 495 -17.33 -17.63 -44.80
N ALA A 496 -18.39 -18.42 -44.62
CA ALA A 496 -19.17 -18.99 -45.72
C ALA A 496 -19.74 -17.88 -46.64
N CYS A 497 -20.15 -16.76 -46.06
CA CYS A 497 -20.75 -15.60 -46.74
C CYS A 497 -19.74 -14.64 -47.39
N LEU A 498 -18.42 -14.81 -47.18
CA LEU A 498 -17.41 -13.96 -47.80
C LEU A 498 -17.24 -14.28 -49.29
N SER A 499 -16.99 -13.23 -50.08
CA SER A 499 -16.57 -13.36 -51.48
C SER A 499 -15.27 -14.16 -51.58
N SER A 500 -15.02 -14.78 -52.73
CA SER A 500 -13.81 -15.57 -52.98
C SER A 500 -12.51 -14.77 -52.78
N GLU A 501 -12.57 -13.45 -52.99
CA GLU A 501 -11.44 -12.54 -52.83
C GLU A 501 -11.15 -12.25 -51.36
N ASN A 502 -12.19 -11.97 -50.56
CA ASN A 502 -12.07 -11.78 -49.11
C ASN A 502 -11.64 -13.07 -48.40
N LYS A 503 -12.08 -14.24 -48.89
CA LYS A 503 -11.62 -15.55 -48.39
C LYS A 503 -10.11 -15.74 -48.57
N LYS A 504 -9.58 -15.41 -49.75
CA LYS A 504 -8.13 -15.48 -50.02
C LYS A 504 -7.32 -14.54 -49.12
N GLU A 505 -7.79 -13.31 -48.92
CA GLU A 505 -7.11 -12.36 -48.03
C GLU A 505 -7.12 -12.85 -46.58
N LEU A 506 -8.24 -13.41 -46.12
CA LEU A 506 -8.35 -14.00 -44.79
C LEU A 506 -7.46 -15.24 -44.62
N GLU A 507 -7.34 -16.10 -45.64
CA GLU A 507 -6.43 -17.26 -45.63
C GLU A 507 -4.95 -16.85 -45.55
N VAL A 508 -4.57 -15.74 -46.19
CA VAL A 508 -3.23 -15.16 -46.07
C VAL A 508 -2.99 -14.64 -44.64
N ILE A 509 -3.98 -13.97 -44.04
CA ILE A 509 -3.89 -13.52 -42.64
C ILE A 509 -3.80 -14.71 -41.68
N LEU A 510 -4.66 -15.72 -41.85
CA LEU A 510 -4.69 -16.93 -41.03
C LEU A 510 -3.41 -17.75 -41.13
N SER A 511 -2.84 -17.90 -42.34
CA SER A 511 -1.57 -18.61 -42.54
C SER A 511 -0.39 -17.87 -41.86
N LYS A 512 -0.35 -16.54 -41.94
CA LYS A 512 0.63 -15.71 -41.20
C LYS A 512 0.48 -15.89 -39.69
N LYS A 513 -0.76 -15.86 -39.16
CA LYS A 513 -1.03 -16.07 -37.73
C LYS A 513 -0.69 -17.48 -37.27
N ARG A 514 -0.94 -18.51 -38.10
CA ARG A 514 -0.60 -19.92 -37.80
C ARG A 514 0.92 -20.13 -37.76
N LYS A 515 1.66 -19.51 -38.67
CA LYS A 515 3.14 -19.52 -38.64
C LYS A 515 3.67 -18.85 -37.38
N GLN A 516 3.09 -17.70 -36.98
CA GLN A 516 3.44 -17.02 -35.73
C GLN A 516 3.13 -17.88 -34.49
N TRP A 517 1.98 -18.57 -34.46
CA TRP A 517 1.63 -19.50 -33.39
C TRP A 517 2.61 -20.68 -33.27
N ASN A 518 3.01 -21.28 -34.39
CA ASN A 518 3.96 -22.39 -34.36
C ASN A 518 5.35 -21.94 -33.90
N GLN A 519 5.83 -20.78 -34.35
CA GLN A 519 7.06 -20.17 -33.84
C GLN A 519 6.98 -19.88 -32.34
N TYR A 520 5.81 -19.45 -31.85
CA TYR A 520 5.58 -19.20 -30.43
C TYR A 520 5.56 -20.49 -29.60
N LYS A 521 4.85 -21.51 -30.07
CA LYS A 521 4.81 -22.82 -29.42
C LYS A 521 6.22 -23.42 -29.32
N GLN A 522 6.98 -23.31 -30.40
CA GLN A 522 8.38 -23.72 -30.44
C GLN A 522 9.25 -22.88 -29.47
N ALA A 523 9.04 -21.57 -29.38
CA ALA A 523 9.76 -20.72 -28.43
C ALA A 523 9.41 -21.04 -26.97
N ILE A 524 8.14 -21.35 -26.65
CA ILE A 524 7.75 -21.86 -25.32
C ILE A 524 8.44 -23.19 -25.06
N GLU A 525 8.33 -24.15 -25.97
CA GLU A 525 8.93 -25.48 -25.83
C GLU A 525 10.47 -25.37 -25.68
N GLU A 526 11.14 -24.49 -26.43
CA GLU A 526 12.57 -24.20 -26.29
C GLU A 526 12.92 -23.51 -24.97
N THR A 527 12.08 -22.60 -24.49
CA THR A 527 12.26 -21.94 -23.18
C THR A 527 12.04 -22.95 -22.04
N GLU A 528 11.05 -23.83 -22.18
CA GLU A 528 10.74 -24.93 -21.25
C GLU A 528 11.85 -25.99 -21.21
N ILE A 529 12.47 -26.31 -22.35
CA ILE A 529 13.61 -27.22 -22.44
C ILE A 529 14.87 -26.59 -21.83
N LYS A 530 15.05 -25.28 -21.98
CA LYS A 530 16.24 -24.56 -21.47
C LYS A 530 16.18 -24.25 -19.97
N TYR A 531 15.02 -24.36 -19.32
CA TYR A 531 14.82 -24.11 -17.89
C TYR A 531 14.10 -25.27 -17.18
N PRO A 532 14.79 -26.40 -16.90
CA PRO A 532 14.22 -27.56 -16.21
C PRO A 532 13.65 -27.26 -14.82
N ILE A 533 14.12 -26.17 -14.15
CA ILE A 533 13.60 -25.65 -12.87
C ILE A 533 12.09 -25.34 -12.93
N LEU A 534 11.52 -25.11 -14.12
CA LEU A 534 10.08 -24.86 -14.28
C LEU A 534 9.24 -26.14 -14.38
N LYS A 535 9.85 -27.33 -14.63
CA LYS A 535 9.12 -28.57 -14.95
C LYS A 535 8.97 -29.55 -13.77
N SER A 536 9.77 -29.42 -12.72
CA SER A 536 9.77 -30.37 -11.60
C SER A 536 9.67 -29.67 -10.25
N SER A 537 8.96 -30.32 -9.33
CA SER A 537 8.85 -30.10 -7.87
C SER A 537 7.93 -29.01 -7.32
N TRP A 538 7.51 -27.93 -7.99
CA TRP A 538 6.77 -26.87 -7.24
C TRP A 538 5.48 -27.35 -6.53
N LYS A 539 4.72 -28.28 -7.11
CA LYS A 539 3.56 -28.89 -6.43
C LYS A 539 3.94 -29.74 -5.21
N GLN A 540 5.14 -30.32 -5.24
CA GLN A 540 5.74 -31.09 -4.14
C GLN A 540 6.41 -30.15 -3.13
N ASP A 541 6.87 -28.98 -3.56
CA ASP A 541 7.52 -27.98 -2.73
C ASP A 541 6.51 -27.17 -1.94
N PHE A 542 5.34 -26.90 -2.54
CA PHE A 542 4.27 -26.07 -1.98
C PHE A 542 2.88 -26.77 -1.87
N PRO A 543 2.79 -28.03 -1.37
CA PRO A 543 1.52 -28.74 -1.23
C PRO A 543 0.50 -28.03 -0.31
N TYR A 544 0.93 -27.33 0.73
CA TYR A 544 0.05 -26.66 1.69
C TYR A 544 -0.52 -25.35 1.16
N PHE A 545 0.26 -24.55 0.42
CA PHE A 545 -0.29 -23.43 -0.35
C PHE A 545 -1.33 -23.91 -1.36
N ILE A 546 -1.13 -25.07 -1.99
CA ILE A 546 -2.12 -25.67 -2.89
C ILE A 546 -3.37 -26.08 -2.12
N GLN A 547 -3.24 -26.73 -0.97
CA GLN A 547 -4.39 -27.08 -0.12
C GLN A 547 -5.15 -25.83 0.33
N LEU A 548 -4.45 -24.78 0.76
CA LEU A 548 -5.07 -23.51 1.13
C LEU A 548 -5.80 -22.86 -0.05
N TYR A 549 -5.18 -22.89 -1.23
CA TYR A 549 -5.81 -22.44 -2.47
C TYR A 549 -7.09 -23.25 -2.78
N CYS A 550 -7.03 -24.58 -2.76
CA CYS A 550 -8.18 -25.45 -2.98
C CYS A 550 -9.29 -25.19 -1.95
N LYS A 551 -8.95 -24.96 -0.67
CA LYS A 551 -9.94 -24.60 0.35
C LYS A 551 -10.72 -23.33 -0.02
N PHE A 552 -10.06 -22.35 -0.62
CA PHE A 552 -10.73 -21.14 -1.10
C PHE A 552 -11.47 -21.33 -2.43
N TYR A 553 -10.97 -22.18 -3.33
CA TYR A 553 -11.39 -22.22 -4.74
C TYR A 553 -11.87 -23.57 -5.27
N ASP A 554 -12.09 -24.59 -4.43
CA ASP A 554 -12.58 -25.89 -4.89
C ASP A 554 -13.90 -25.70 -5.66
N GLU A 555 -13.80 -25.92 -6.97
CA GLU A 555 -14.79 -25.59 -8.01
C GLU A 555 -16.02 -26.50 -7.96
N GLN A 556 -16.13 -27.37 -6.95
CA GLN A 556 -17.26 -28.29 -6.80
C GLN A 556 -18.44 -27.58 -6.14
N GLY A 557 -19.19 -26.84 -6.96
CA GLY A 557 -20.64 -26.98 -6.96
C GLY A 557 -21.44 -26.13 -5.98
N GLU A 558 -20.84 -25.36 -5.09
CA GLU A 558 -21.60 -24.39 -4.28
C GLU A 558 -21.61 -23.01 -4.95
N TYR A 559 -22.27 -22.92 -6.11
CA TYR A 559 -23.13 -21.76 -6.43
C TYR A 559 -24.40 -21.79 -5.52
N LEU A 560 -24.31 -22.39 -4.32
CA LEU A 560 -25.33 -22.28 -3.32
C LEU A 560 -25.33 -20.83 -2.88
N THR A 561 -26.38 -20.12 -3.30
CA THR A 561 -26.99 -18.97 -2.63
C THR A 561 -26.10 -18.46 -1.51
N SER A 562 -25.11 -17.63 -1.87
CA SER A 562 -24.20 -17.00 -0.93
C SER A 562 -25.01 -16.62 0.29
N SER A 563 -24.69 -17.18 1.46
CA SER A 563 -25.21 -16.69 2.72
C SER A 563 -24.69 -15.26 2.86
N LEU A 564 -25.41 -14.32 2.24
CA LEU A 564 -25.15 -12.91 2.33
C LEU A 564 -25.27 -12.64 3.82
N PHE A 565 -24.14 -12.34 4.47
CA PHE A 565 -24.17 -11.82 5.83
C PHE A 565 -25.27 -10.78 5.90
N SER A 566 -26.24 -11.02 6.77
CA SER A 566 -27.23 -10.03 7.12
C SER A 566 -26.50 -8.78 7.60
N ILE A 567 -27.15 -7.63 7.48
CA ILE A 567 -26.56 -6.36 7.93
C ILE A 567 -26.10 -6.48 9.39
N GLN A 568 -26.87 -7.17 10.25
CA GLN A 568 -26.48 -7.42 11.63
C GLN A 568 -25.17 -8.23 11.73
N GLU A 569 -25.05 -9.35 11.02
CA GLU A 569 -23.83 -10.17 11.08
C GLU A 569 -22.61 -9.39 10.54
N ARG A 570 -22.80 -8.50 9.56
CA ARG A 570 -21.72 -7.61 9.09
C ARG A 570 -21.29 -6.60 10.15
N VAL A 571 -22.26 -5.99 10.85
CA VAL A 571 -21.99 -5.06 11.95
C VAL A 571 -21.26 -5.79 13.09
N GLU A 572 -21.68 -7.02 13.42
CA GLU A 572 -21.03 -7.84 14.44
C GLU A 572 -19.61 -8.24 14.04
N ALA A 573 -19.39 -8.62 12.77
CA ALA A 573 -18.07 -8.90 12.24
C ALA A 573 -17.16 -7.66 12.30
N ALA A 574 -17.68 -6.48 11.94
CA ALA A 574 -16.95 -5.22 12.03
C ALA A 574 -16.55 -4.89 13.48
N ILE A 575 -17.48 -5.02 14.44
CA ILE A 575 -17.22 -4.81 15.88
C ILE A 575 -16.21 -5.83 16.42
N THR A 576 -16.32 -7.10 16.00
CA THR A 576 -15.39 -8.16 16.39
C THR A 576 -13.97 -7.82 15.96
N ALA A 577 -13.79 -7.36 14.72
CA ALA A 577 -12.48 -6.93 14.25
C ALA A 577 -11.93 -5.75 15.09
N LEU A 578 -12.76 -4.78 15.47
CA LEU A 578 -12.34 -3.68 16.34
C LEU A 578 -11.98 -4.13 17.77
N ASN A 579 -12.64 -5.17 18.28
CA ASN A 579 -12.28 -5.79 19.56
C ASN A 579 -10.91 -6.47 19.48
N ASN A 580 -10.60 -7.15 18.38
CA ASN A 580 -9.28 -7.76 18.16
C ASN A 580 -8.16 -6.69 18.08
N ILE A 581 -8.44 -5.50 17.53
CA ILE A 581 -7.50 -4.36 17.58
C ILE A 581 -7.26 -3.94 19.04
N THR A 582 -8.32 -3.86 19.84
CA THR A 582 -8.22 -3.49 21.27
C THR A 582 -7.34 -4.49 22.02
N GLU A 583 -7.56 -5.79 21.80
CA GLU A 583 -6.77 -6.88 22.38
C GLU A 583 -5.29 -6.78 21.97
N ALA A 584 -5.00 -6.59 20.68
CA ALA A 584 -3.62 -6.44 20.18
C ALA A 584 -2.90 -5.23 20.83
N ILE A 585 -3.57 -4.10 20.95
CA ILE A 585 -3.02 -2.91 21.62
C ILE A 585 -2.78 -3.19 23.12
N SER A 586 -3.66 -3.95 23.78
CA SER A 586 -3.50 -4.32 25.18
C SER A 586 -2.35 -5.28 25.45
N LEU A 587 -1.99 -6.14 24.50
CA LEU A 587 -0.76 -6.94 24.61
C LEU A 587 0.51 -6.08 24.66
N TYR A 588 0.48 -4.87 24.11
CA TYR A 588 1.56 -3.88 24.24
C TYR A 588 1.55 -3.12 25.59
N GLY A 589 0.65 -3.48 26.50
CA GLY A 589 0.50 -2.79 27.79
C GLY A 589 -0.19 -1.43 27.69
N ILE A 590 -0.96 -1.19 26.64
CA ILE A 590 -1.85 -0.02 26.50
C ILE A 590 -3.26 -0.44 26.94
N LYS A 591 -3.82 0.24 27.93
CA LYS A 591 -5.14 -0.13 28.46
C LYS A 591 -6.22 0.01 27.39
N PRO A 592 -7.24 -0.87 27.35
CA PRO A 592 -8.41 -0.68 26.50
C PRO A 592 -8.98 0.73 26.64
N PHE A 593 -9.51 1.26 25.55
CA PHE A 593 -10.13 2.57 25.54
C PHE A 593 -11.39 2.58 26.44
N GLU A 594 -11.38 3.44 27.45
CA GLU A 594 -12.52 3.72 28.34
C GLU A 594 -12.64 5.23 28.57
N GLY A 595 -13.80 5.82 28.27
CA GLY A 595 -14.09 7.23 28.57
C GLY A 595 -13.72 8.23 27.47
N ASP A 596 -12.96 9.27 27.82
CA ASP A 596 -12.58 10.36 26.90
C ASP A 596 -11.36 9.97 26.06
N ILE A 597 -11.53 9.97 24.73
CA ILE A 597 -10.48 9.59 23.78
C ILE A 597 -9.28 10.52 23.81
N ASN A 598 -9.47 11.83 23.98
CA ASN A 598 -8.36 12.77 23.96
C ASN A 598 -7.46 12.54 25.18
N LYS A 599 -8.09 12.28 26.33
CA LYS A 599 -7.38 11.88 27.54
C LYS A 599 -6.70 10.53 27.35
N TRP A 600 -7.39 9.52 26.80
CA TRP A 600 -6.79 8.21 26.57
C TRP A 600 -5.61 8.26 25.59
N ILE A 601 -5.72 9.01 24.49
CA ILE A 601 -4.61 9.24 23.55
C ILE A 601 -3.48 9.93 24.28
N SER A 602 -3.73 11.02 25.00
CA SER A 602 -2.70 11.74 25.75
C SER A 602 -1.96 10.85 26.75
N ASP A 603 -2.70 10.03 27.51
CA ASP A 603 -2.16 9.13 28.54
C ASP A 603 -1.33 7.98 27.93
N ASN A 604 -1.61 7.59 26.68
CA ASN A 604 -0.95 6.46 26.01
C ASN A 604 -0.06 6.87 24.83
N TYR A 605 0.05 8.17 24.51
CA TYR A 605 0.74 8.67 23.32
C TYR A 605 2.18 8.17 23.19
N PRO A 606 3.02 8.18 24.26
CA PRO A 606 4.39 7.66 24.16
C PRO A 606 4.45 6.18 23.76
N LYS A 607 3.54 5.36 24.30
CA LYS A 607 3.46 3.92 23.96
C LYS A 607 2.91 3.69 22.56
N LEU A 608 1.94 4.49 22.12
CA LEU A 608 1.41 4.43 20.75
C LEU A 608 2.50 4.80 19.73
N GLN A 609 3.32 5.82 20.03
CA GLN A 609 4.49 6.17 19.21
C GLN A 609 5.56 5.09 19.22
N GLU A 610 5.77 4.41 20.34
CA GLU A 610 6.69 3.29 20.41
C GLU A 610 6.18 2.09 19.60
N LEU A 611 4.89 1.74 19.77
CA LEU A 611 4.23 0.67 19.01
C LEU A 611 4.24 0.92 17.50
N SER A 612 4.20 2.20 17.06
CA SER A 612 4.34 2.52 15.64
C SER A 612 5.74 2.28 15.07
N LYS A 613 6.78 2.20 15.91
CA LYS A 613 8.14 1.94 15.43
C LYS A 613 8.29 0.49 14.98
N PRO A 614 9.02 0.23 13.88
CA PRO A 614 9.21 -1.12 13.34
C PRO A 614 10.21 -1.94 14.18
N SER A 615 9.83 -2.34 15.40
CA SER A 615 10.54 -3.35 16.18
C SER A 615 10.03 -4.75 15.83
N GLN A 616 10.76 -5.81 16.22
CA GLN A 616 10.35 -7.18 15.93
C GLN A 616 8.97 -7.50 16.51
N GLU A 617 8.76 -7.17 17.78
CA GLU A 617 7.50 -7.39 18.51
C GLU A 617 6.38 -6.52 17.95
N ASN A 618 6.67 -5.26 17.61
CA ASN A 618 5.68 -4.32 17.11
C ASN A 618 5.15 -4.70 15.74
N ILE A 619 5.97 -5.29 14.86
CA ILE A 619 5.53 -5.71 13.53
C ILE A 619 4.36 -6.69 13.60
N PHE A 620 4.32 -7.59 14.58
CA PHE A 620 3.19 -8.52 14.78
C PHE A 620 1.90 -7.79 15.13
N LEU A 621 2.00 -6.90 16.11
CA LEU A 621 0.86 -6.13 16.59
C LEU A 621 0.36 -5.19 15.51
N LEU A 622 1.26 -4.50 14.80
CA LEU A 622 0.92 -3.64 13.66
C LEU A 622 0.25 -4.43 12.53
N ASN A 623 0.74 -5.64 12.20
CA ASN A 623 0.11 -6.49 11.19
C ASN A 623 -1.27 -6.99 11.63
N THR A 624 -1.43 -7.33 12.91
CA THR A 624 -2.72 -7.70 13.50
C THR A 624 -3.72 -6.56 13.42
N ILE A 625 -3.28 -5.36 13.83
CA ILE A 625 -4.07 -4.14 13.79
C ILE A 625 -4.47 -3.82 12.36
N LYS A 626 -3.51 -3.86 11.42
CA LYS A 626 -3.73 -3.63 9.99
C LYS A 626 -4.76 -4.59 9.40
N TYR A 627 -4.63 -5.90 9.65
CA TYR A 627 -5.59 -6.89 9.18
C TYR A 627 -7.00 -6.62 9.70
N ASN A 628 -7.15 -6.46 11.02
CA ASN A 628 -8.46 -6.24 11.62
C ASN A 628 -9.08 -4.89 11.23
N ALA A 629 -8.27 -3.84 11.06
CA ALA A 629 -8.73 -2.55 10.52
C ALA A 629 -9.28 -2.72 9.10
N GLY A 630 -8.57 -3.47 8.25
CA GLY A 630 -9.01 -3.79 6.88
C GLY A 630 -10.33 -4.55 6.86
N GLN A 631 -10.47 -5.59 7.70
CA GLN A 631 -11.71 -6.37 7.81
C GLN A 631 -12.88 -5.50 8.28
N SER A 632 -12.69 -4.66 9.30
CA SER A 632 -13.75 -3.77 9.81
C SER A 632 -14.22 -2.78 8.73
N LEU A 633 -13.27 -2.11 8.07
CA LEU A 633 -13.55 -1.13 7.03
C LEU A 633 -14.25 -1.72 5.80
N GLN A 634 -13.93 -2.97 5.45
CA GLN A 634 -14.61 -3.68 4.38
C GLN A 634 -16.05 -4.03 4.73
N GLN A 635 -16.32 -4.50 5.95
CA GLN A 635 -17.70 -4.77 6.37
C GLN A 635 -18.52 -3.49 6.37
N ILE A 636 -17.94 -2.37 6.82
CA ILE A 636 -18.59 -1.05 6.76
C ILE A 636 -18.94 -0.66 5.32
N ASP A 637 -18.01 -0.83 4.37
CA ASP A 637 -18.26 -0.55 2.96
C ASP A 637 -19.45 -1.36 2.42
N LYS A 638 -19.49 -2.67 2.72
CA LYS A 638 -20.60 -3.53 2.31
C LYS A 638 -21.92 -3.21 2.98
N ILE A 639 -21.91 -2.79 4.25
CA ILE A 639 -23.13 -2.31 4.88
C ILE A 639 -23.63 -1.08 4.09
N ARG A 640 -22.77 -0.09 3.82
CA ARG A 640 -23.14 1.11 3.04
C ARG A 640 -23.67 0.78 1.65
N GLU A 641 -23.08 -0.20 0.95
CA GLU A 641 -23.60 -0.68 -0.34
C GLU A 641 -25.01 -1.27 -0.23
N ILE A 642 -25.29 -2.06 0.82
CA ILE A 642 -26.58 -2.76 0.99
C ILE A 642 -27.69 -1.81 1.44
N VAL A 643 -27.44 -1.00 2.48
CA VAL A 643 -28.47 -0.12 3.06
C VAL A 643 -28.55 1.25 2.39
N GLY A 644 -27.62 1.54 1.49
CA GLY A 644 -27.41 2.86 0.90
C GLY A 644 -26.85 3.87 1.90
N CYS A 645 -26.43 5.03 1.40
CA CYS A 645 -25.92 6.10 2.25
C CYS A 645 -26.97 6.68 3.21
N GLU A 646 -28.26 6.45 2.95
CA GLU A 646 -29.37 7.04 3.72
C GLU A 646 -29.45 6.52 5.15
N ALA A 647 -29.24 5.22 5.35
CA ALA A 647 -29.24 4.61 6.68
C ALA A 647 -28.11 5.15 7.58
N PHE A 648 -27.06 5.72 6.98
CA PHE A 648 -25.96 6.34 7.70
C PHE A 648 -26.03 7.87 7.76
N LYS A 649 -27.06 8.53 7.22
CA LYS A 649 -27.13 10.01 7.17
C LYS A 649 -27.03 10.68 8.55
N ASN A 650 -27.44 9.98 9.60
CA ASN A 650 -27.41 10.47 10.98
C ASN A 650 -26.09 10.15 11.71
N PHE A 651 -25.14 9.54 11.03
CA PHE A 651 -23.83 9.16 11.55
C PHE A 651 -22.76 10.05 10.94
N ASP A 652 -21.83 10.51 11.78
CA ASP A 652 -20.83 11.49 11.40
C ASP A 652 -19.77 10.79 10.52
N ILE A 653 -19.08 9.77 11.05
CA ILE A 653 -17.98 9.12 10.34
C ILE A 653 -18.44 8.01 9.37
N LEU A 654 -19.45 7.21 9.74
CA LEU A 654 -20.00 6.17 8.86
C LEU A 654 -20.84 6.74 7.72
N GLY A 655 -21.39 7.94 7.90
CA GLY A 655 -22.23 8.64 6.94
C GLY A 655 -21.49 9.71 6.16
N LEU A 656 -21.49 10.92 6.71
CA LEU A 656 -21.09 12.16 6.04
C LEU A 656 -19.61 12.17 5.65
N GLU A 657 -18.74 11.60 6.48
CA GLU A 657 -17.29 11.69 6.28
C GLU A 657 -16.65 10.45 5.65
N TYR A 658 -17.39 9.36 5.43
CA TYR A 658 -16.82 8.08 4.99
C TYR A 658 -15.94 8.18 3.73
N GLU A 659 -16.45 8.82 2.67
CA GLU A 659 -15.71 8.96 1.40
C GLU A 659 -14.44 9.78 1.55
N GLN A 660 -14.40 10.70 2.51
CA GLN A 660 -13.29 11.62 2.72
C GLN A 660 -12.25 11.06 3.70
N LYS A 661 -12.69 10.32 4.72
CA LYS A 661 -11.83 9.80 5.80
C LYS A 661 -11.61 8.29 5.71
N LEU A 662 -12.67 7.48 5.72
CA LEU A 662 -12.57 6.03 5.91
C LEU A 662 -12.21 5.26 4.63
N ARG A 663 -12.77 5.62 3.47
CA ARG A 663 -12.48 4.93 2.20
C ARG A 663 -11.00 5.03 1.80
N PRO A 664 -10.35 6.20 1.90
CA PRO A 664 -8.90 6.32 1.67
C PRO A 664 -8.07 5.44 2.59
N ILE A 665 -8.40 5.44 3.89
CA ILE A 665 -7.75 4.63 4.91
C ILE A 665 -7.89 3.15 4.57
N ARG A 666 -9.09 2.69 4.23
CA ARG A 666 -9.35 1.31 3.81
C ARG A 666 -8.47 0.92 2.63
N ASN A 667 -8.45 1.73 1.59
CA ASN A 667 -7.69 1.45 0.39
C ASN A 667 -6.18 1.36 0.70
N PHE A 668 -5.66 2.23 1.56
CA PHE A 668 -4.28 2.13 2.02
C PHE A 668 -4.02 0.87 2.85
N ILE A 669 -4.87 0.58 3.83
CA ILE A 669 -4.74 -0.59 4.71
C ILE A 669 -4.77 -1.89 3.88
N ILE A 670 -5.70 -2.00 2.93
CA ILE A 670 -5.92 -3.23 2.16
C ILE A 670 -4.91 -3.38 1.02
N HIS A 671 -4.67 -2.31 0.25
CA HIS A 671 -3.86 -2.39 -0.97
C HIS A 671 -2.43 -1.87 -0.80
N GLY A 672 -2.08 -1.36 0.39
CA GLY A 672 -0.76 -0.81 0.68
C GLY A 672 -0.41 0.48 -0.06
N ASN A 673 -1.34 1.04 -0.85
CA ASN A 673 -1.08 2.20 -1.69
C ASN A 673 -2.01 3.37 -1.30
N ARG A 674 -1.44 4.50 -0.85
CA ARG A 674 -2.22 5.72 -0.51
C ARG A 674 -2.88 6.33 -1.74
N LEU A 675 -2.36 5.99 -2.93
CA LEU A 675 -2.39 6.85 -4.10
C LEU A 675 -3.44 6.48 -5.14
N LEU A 676 -4.05 5.30 -5.06
CA LEU A 676 -4.92 4.85 -6.16
C LEU A 676 -6.33 5.46 -6.15
N ASP A 677 -6.81 6.01 -5.03
CA ASP A 677 -8.23 6.42 -4.91
C ASP A 677 -8.49 7.67 -4.04
N THR A 678 -7.47 8.39 -3.57
CA THR A 678 -7.68 9.55 -2.70
C THR A 678 -7.29 10.86 -3.37
N PRO A 679 -8.23 11.63 -3.93
CA PRO A 679 -7.90 12.95 -4.48
C PRO A 679 -7.70 14.03 -3.39
N LYS A 680 -7.71 13.73 -2.07
CA LYS A 680 -8.09 14.73 -1.05
C LYS A 680 -7.40 14.75 0.33
N THR A 681 -6.44 13.89 0.68
CA THR A 681 -5.74 14.03 1.98
C THR A 681 -4.25 14.26 1.78
N THR A 682 -3.95 15.51 1.46
CA THR A 682 -2.63 16.10 1.32
C THR A 682 -2.09 16.49 2.69
N HIS A 683 -1.59 15.53 3.46
CA HIS A 683 -0.51 15.88 4.37
C HIS A 683 0.77 15.92 3.51
N ARG A 684 1.46 17.07 3.49
CA ARG A 684 2.79 17.21 2.88
C ARG A 684 3.74 16.32 3.67
N LEU A 685 3.97 15.11 3.20
CA LEU A 685 4.76 14.13 3.92
C LEU A 685 6.16 13.94 3.26
N ASN A 686 7.12 14.83 3.55
CA ASN A 686 8.59 14.57 3.59
C ASN A 686 9.01 13.53 4.66
N TYR A 687 8.77 12.25 4.46
CA TYR A 687 8.49 11.35 5.58
C TYR A 687 9.14 9.96 5.27
N ASN A 688 9.78 9.37 6.28
CA ASN A 688 10.42 8.05 6.23
C ASN A 688 9.33 6.96 6.20
N ILE A 689 9.11 6.41 5.00
CA ILE A 689 8.01 5.51 4.62
C ILE A 689 7.76 4.35 5.62
N SER A 690 8.78 3.83 6.32
CA SER A 690 8.62 2.75 7.30
C SER A 690 8.02 3.19 8.63
N ASP A 691 8.48 4.31 9.18
CA ASP A 691 8.06 4.78 10.51
C ASP A 691 6.63 5.35 10.46
N GLU A 692 6.25 5.99 9.35
CA GLU A 692 4.87 6.45 9.18
C GLU A 692 3.88 5.36 8.86
N LYS A 693 4.30 4.24 8.28
CA LYS A 693 3.35 3.16 8.00
C LYS A 693 2.78 2.66 9.34
N GLY A 694 3.65 2.47 10.33
CA GLY A 694 3.24 2.13 11.69
C GLY A 694 2.39 3.23 12.31
N GLU A 695 2.83 4.48 12.24
CA GLU A 695 2.10 5.62 12.83
C GLU A 695 0.70 5.76 12.21
N PHE A 696 0.60 5.66 10.89
CA PHE A 696 -0.68 5.70 10.18
C PHE A 696 -1.60 4.55 10.59
N ILE A 697 -1.07 3.33 10.72
CA ILE A 697 -1.85 2.17 11.17
C ILE A 697 -2.38 2.41 12.59
N ILE A 698 -1.55 2.96 13.48
CA ILE A 698 -1.95 3.28 14.85
C ILE A 698 -2.98 4.40 14.89
N ASN A 699 -2.76 5.51 14.17
CA ASN A 699 -3.73 6.61 14.08
C ASN A 699 -5.06 6.14 13.47
N THR A 700 -5.01 5.24 12.48
CA THR A 700 -6.20 4.57 11.94
C THR A 700 -6.90 3.75 13.02
N ALA A 701 -6.16 2.93 13.78
CA ALA A 701 -6.74 2.13 14.85
C ALA A 701 -7.43 3.00 15.90
N VAL A 702 -6.81 4.10 16.31
CA VAL A 702 -7.40 5.07 17.25
C VAL A 702 -8.71 5.65 16.69
N LEU A 703 -8.72 6.13 15.45
CA LEU A 703 -9.92 6.64 14.79
C LEU A 703 -11.05 5.60 14.75
N LEU A 704 -10.70 4.36 14.41
CA LEU A 704 -11.66 3.26 14.31
C LEU A 704 -12.24 2.86 15.68
N LEU A 705 -11.40 2.82 16.72
CA LEU A 705 -11.83 2.45 18.07
C LEU A 705 -12.72 3.53 18.72
N ASP A 706 -12.42 4.80 18.46
CA ASP A 706 -13.15 5.94 19.01
C ASP A 706 -14.51 6.16 18.30
N GLN A 707 -14.44 6.50 17.01
CA GLN A 707 -15.59 7.03 16.29
C GLN A 707 -16.40 5.90 15.65
N VAL A 708 -15.72 4.98 14.97
CA VAL A 708 -16.40 3.93 14.18
C VAL A 708 -17.04 2.88 15.08
N LYS A 709 -16.34 2.41 16.11
CA LYS A 709 -16.85 1.37 17.03
C LYS A 709 -18.14 1.81 17.74
N SER A 710 -18.17 3.05 18.22
CA SER A 710 -19.33 3.60 18.93
C SER A 710 -20.53 3.81 18.01
N GLU A 711 -20.32 4.26 16.78
CA GLU A 711 -21.38 4.37 15.76
C GLU A 711 -21.91 3.00 15.32
N LEU A 712 -21.04 2.00 15.13
CA LEU A 712 -21.47 0.64 14.82
C LEU A 712 -22.30 0.01 15.96
N ALA A 713 -21.96 0.27 17.21
CA ALA A 713 -22.75 -0.20 18.36
C ALA A 713 -24.14 0.45 18.42
N LYS A 714 -24.23 1.76 18.13
CA LYS A 714 -25.52 2.46 17.97
C LYS A 714 -26.33 1.86 16.82
N TYR A 715 -25.70 1.66 15.66
CA TYR A 715 -26.37 1.09 14.49
C TYR A 715 -26.84 -0.34 14.73
N LYS A 716 -26.05 -1.17 15.44
CA LYS A 716 -26.48 -2.49 15.92
C LYS A 716 -27.75 -2.40 16.77
N SER A 717 -27.79 -1.45 17.70
CA SER A 717 -28.95 -1.25 18.58
C SER A 717 -30.20 -0.79 17.80
N LEU A 718 -30.01 0.02 16.74
CA LEU A 718 -31.09 0.41 15.81
C LEU A 718 -31.61 -0.80 15.02
N ILE A 719 -30.75 -1.64 14.47
CA ILE A 719 -31.16 -2.86 13.76
C ILE A 719 -31.96 -3.78 14.69
N GLU A 720 -31.52 -3.93 15.95
CA GLU A 720 -32.24 -4.73 16.95
C GLU A 720 -33.61 -4.11 17.28
N TYR A 721 -33.68 -2.78 17.42
CA TYR A 721 -34.94 -2.05 17.60
C TYR A 721 -35.90 -2.23 16.42
N ASP A 722 -35.42 -2.07 15.19
CA ASP A 722 -36.22 -2.21 13.97
C ASP A 722 -36.72 -3.65 13.80
N LYS A 723 -35.90 -4.66 14.15
CA LYS A 723 -36.33 -6.06 14.17
C LYS A 723 -37.47 -6.29 15.17
N ILE A 724 -37.40 -5.68 16.35
CA ILE A 724 -38.49 -5.74 17.34
C ILE A 724 -39.72 -5.04 16.81
N GLN A 725 -39.60 -3.82 16.28
CA GLN A 725 -40.75 -3.09 15.76
C GLN A 725 -41.39 -3.81 14.57
N TYR A 726 -40.59 -4.37 13.67
CA TYR A 726 -41.08 -5.18 12.55
C TYR A 726 -41.78 -6.45 13.04
N LYS A 727 -41.20 -7.14 14.04
CA LYS A 727 -41.84 -8.28 14.70
C LYS A 727 -43.16 -7.87 15.36
N ASP A 728 -43.20 -6.77 16.10
CA ASP A 728 -44.39 -6.25 16.76
C ASP A 728 -45.47 -5.87 15.75
N ASN A 729 -45.08 -5.27 14.61
CA ASN A 729 -45.98 -4.95 13.50
C ASN A 729 -46.53 -6.20 12.82
N ILE A 730 -45.69 -7.24 12.61
CA ILE A 730 -46.14 -8.54 12.11
C ILE A 730 -47.11 -9.19 13.09
N ILE A 731 -46.78 -9.22 14.39
CA ILE A 731 -47.65 -9.76 15.43
C ILE A 731 -48.98 -9.01 15.42
N THR A 732 -48.97 -7.68 15.40
CA THR A 732 -50.18 -6.83 15.35
C THR A 732 -50.99 -7.11 14.08
N ALA A 733 -50.34 -7.23 12.92
CA ALA A 733 -51.01 -7.55 11.66
C ALA A 733 -51.63 -8.95 11.70
N LEU A 734 -50.91 -9.96 12.20
CA LEU A 734 -51.42 -11.33 12.35
C LEU A 734 -52.57 -11.40 13.36
N GLU A 735 -52.47 -10.70 14.49
CA GLU A 735 -53.53 -10.57 15.50
C GLU A 735 -54.76 -9.82 14.96
N THR A 736 -54.61 -8.99 13.92
CA THR A 736 -55.72 -8.35 13.20
C THR A 736 -56.31 -9.25 12.12
N ILE A 737 -55.47 -10.03 11.43
CA ILE A 737 -55.87 -10.96 10.35
C ILE A 737 -56.61 -12.18 10.91
N ILE A 738 -56.25 -12.66 12.11
CA ILE A 738 -56.89 -13.84 12.72
C ILE A 738 -58.40 -13.62 12.97
N PRO A 739 -58.85 -12.55 13.65
CA PRO A 739 -60.27 -12.24 13.81
C PRO A 739 -60.97 -12.02 12.47
N PHE A 740 -60.32 -11.34 11.51
CA PHE A 740 -60.88 -11.12 10.18
C PHE A 740 -61.10 -12.44 9.41
N SER A 741 -60.12 -13.34 9.45
CA SER A 741 -60.21 -14.68 8.84
C SER A 741 -61.29 -15.54 9.52
N GLN A 742 -61.40 -15.47 10.85
CA GLN A 742 -62.45 -16.15 11.61
C GLN A 742 -63.84 -15.59 11.28
N ALA A 743 -63.95 -14.27 11.11
CA ALA A 743 -65.18 -13.59 10.73
C ALA A 743 -65.63 -13.95 9.30
N LEU A 744 -64.68 -14.09 8.35
CA LEU A 744 -64.96 -14.57 7.00
C LEU A 744 -65.46 -16.03 6.97
N ARG A 745 -65.03 -16.86 7.92
CA ARG A 745 -65.46 -18.28 8.03
C ARG A 745 -66.87 -18.44 8.64
N ASN A 746 -67.32 -17.48 9.45
CA ASN A 746 -68.65 -17.46 10.08
C ASN A 746 -69.28 -16.05 10.02
N PRO A 747 -69.70 -15.59 8.83
CA PRO A 747 -70.18 -14.22 8.64
C PRO A 747 -71.49 -13.91 9.38
N GLY A 748 -72.31 -14.93 9.70
CA GLY A 748 -73.63 -14.75 10.31
C GLY A 748 -73.66 -14.38 11.79
N ASN A 749 -72.52 -14.36 12.49
CA ASN A 749 -72.45 -14.13 13.95
C ASN A 749 -71.46 -13.04 14.36
N ASN A 750 -70.92 -12.26 13.42
CA ASN A 750 -69.84 -11.33 13.72
C ASN A 750 -70.25 -9.86 13.46
N GLU A 751 -70.28 -9.05 14.53
CA GLU A 751 -70.64 -7.62 14.49
C GLU A 751 -69.75 -6.79 13.53
N PHE A 752 -68.60 -7.33 13.15
CA PHE A 752 -67.66 -6.69 12.23
C PHE A 752 -68.23 -6.50 10.81
N PHE A 753 -69.02 -7.47 10.33
CA PHE A 753 -69.62 -7.40 8.99
C PHE A 753 -71.01 -6.76 8.99
N SER A 754 -71.70 -6.70 10.13
CA SER A 754 -73.03 -6.09 10.22
C SER A 754 -73.04 -4.56 10.00
N ASN A 755 -71.87 -3.91 10.08
CA ASN A 755 -71.72 -2.46 9.85
C ASN A 755 -71.23 -2.11 8.43
N LEU A 756 -70.95 -3.10 7.57
CA LEU A 756 -70.49 -2.87 6.20
C LEU A 756 -71.67 -2.90 5.22
N PRO A 757 -71.73 -1.99 4.22
CA PRO A 757 -72.71 -2.06 3.15
C PRO A 757 -72.65 -3.42 2.43
N LEU A 758 -73.82 -3.98 2.12
CA LEU A 758 -73.97 -5.34 1.57
C LEU A 758 -73.15 -5.56 0.28
N ASP A 759 -73.03 -4.52 -0.52
CA ASP A 759 -72.23 -4.40 -1.74
C ASP A 759 -70.72 -4.49 -1.49
N VAL A 760 -70.21 -3.96 -0.37
CA VAL A 760 -68.80 -4.10 0.04
C VAL A 760 -68.52 -5.53 0.50
N ILE A 761 -69.43 -6.13 1.28
CA ILE A 761 -69.33 -7.53 1.72
C ILE A 761 -69.31 -8.47 0.51
N THR A 762 -70.21 -8.23 -0.45
CA THR A 762 -70.33 -9.02 -1.68
C THR A 762 -69.07 -8.92 -2.54
N ASN A 763 -68.48 -7.73 -2.66
CA ASN A 763 -67.21 -7.54 -3.37
C ASN A 763 -66.04 -8.24 -2.67
N ILE A 764 -65.89 -8.11 -1.35
CA ILE A 764 -64.84 -8.80 -0.57
C ILE A 764 -64.92 -10.32 -0.75
N LEU A 765 -66.12 -10.89 -0.69
CA LEU A 765 -66.35 -12.32 -0.88
C LEU A 765 -66.13 -12.77 -2.34
N SER A 766 -66.39 -11.92 -3.32
CA SER A 766 -66.16 -12.22 -4.74
C SER A 766 -64.68 -12.25 -5.15
N PHE A 767 -63.80 -11.53 -4.44
CA PHE A 767 -62.35 -11.52 -4.66
C PHE A 767 -61.57 -12.53 -3.79
N THR A 768 -62.26 -13.26 -2.90
CA THR A 768 -61.66 -14.29 -2.02
C THR A 768 -62.13 -15.74 -2.28
N PRO A 769 -62.34 -16.24 -3.52
CA PRO A 769 -62.73 -17.64 -3.72
C PRO A 769 -61.69 -18.66 -3.20
N GLU A 770 -60.41 -18.25 -3.10
CA GLU A 770 -59.27 -19.11 -2.75
C GLU A 770 -58.77 -18.94 -1.31
N ALA A 771 -59.42 -18.11 -0.48
CA ALA A 771 -59.03 -17.90 0.92
C ALA A 771 -59.19 -19.14 1.84
N ARG A 772 -59.68 -20.27 1.29
CA ARG A 772 -59.59 -21.60 1.93
C ARG A 772 -58.13 -22.07 2.14
N VAL A 773 -57.14 -21.46 1.48
CA VAL A 773 -55.73 -21.89 1.56
C VAL A 773 -54.92 -21.15 2.65
N LEU A 774 -55.44 -20.08 3.26
CA LEU A 774 -54.88 -19.59 4.53
C LEU A 774 -55.40 -20.48 5.67
N CYS A 775 -54.69 -21.58 5.91
CA CYS A 775 -54.97 -22.44 7.05
C CYS A 775 -54.79 -21.62 8.33
N LEU A 776 -55.88 -21.37 9.05
CA LEU A 776 -55.88 -20.67 10.34
C LEU A 776 -54.82 -21.26 11.30
N GLN A 777 -54.65 -22.58 11.27
CA GLN A 777 -53.60 -23.28 12.01
C GLN A 777 -52.20 -22.81 11.59
N GLY A 778 -51.93 -22.68 10.29
CA GLY A 778 -50.64 -22.16 9.81
C GLY A 778 -50.36 -20.70 10.22
N ILE A 779 -51.40 -19.86 10.31
CA ILE A 779 -51.28 -18.48 10.81
C ILE A 779 -51.05 -18.47 12.33
N GLN A 780 -51.73 -19.35 13.07
CA GLN A 780 -51.57 -19.50 14.52
C GLN A 780 -50.19 -20.08 14.89
N ASP A 781 -49.72 -21.09 14.16
CA ASP A 781 -48.40 -21.70 14.33
C ASP A 781 -47.30 -20.66 14.05
N LEU A 782 -47.49 -19.82 13.02
CA LEU A 782 -46.57 -18.74 12.69
C LEU A 782 -46.58 -17.65 13.77
N LEU A 783 -47.76 -17.26 14.28
CA LEU A 783 -47.89 -16.31 15.39
C LEU A 783 -47.22 -16.84 16.66
N GLU A 784 -47.42 -18.10 17.00
CA GLU A 784 -46.84 -18.75 18.17
C GLU A 784 -45.31 -18.88 18.03
N ALA A 785 -44.82 -19.23 16.84
CA ALA A 785 -43.39 -19.23 16.54
C ALA A 785 -42.76 -17.83 16.67
N PHE A 786 -43.45 -16.78 16.21
CA PHE A 786 -43.01 -15.39 16.39
C PHE A 786 -43.04 -14.97 17.87
N LYS A 787 -44.10 -15.28 18.63
CA LYS A 787 -44.18 -14.97 20.07
C LYS A 787 -43.04 -15.62 20.86
N ASN A 788 -42.68 -16.86 20.50
CA ASN A 788 -41.62 -17.62 21.17
C ASN A 788 -40.19 -17.27 20.72
N THR A 789 -40.00 -16.42 19.70
CA THR A 789 -38.65 -15.97 19.30
C THR A 789 -38.07 -15.00 20.35
N LYS A 790 -37.00 -15.39 21.06
CA LYS A 790 -36.32 -14.53 22.04
C LYS A 790 -35.70 -13.31 21.35
N ILE A 791 -36.23 -12.12 21.62
CA ILE A 791 -35.61 -10.83 21.27
C ILE A 791 -35.60 -9.96 22.53
N VAL A 792 -34.54 -9.14 22.70
CA VAL A 792 -34.38 -8.22 23.83
C VAL A 792 -35.59 -7.26 23.93
N PRO A 793 -36.19 -7.01 25.11
CA PRO A 793 -37.37 -6.16 25.22
C PRO A 793 -37.13 -4.70 24.79
N ARG A 794 -38.09 -4.12 24.06
CA ARG A 794 -38.07 -2.72 23.55
C ARG A 794 -37.65 -1.68 24.59
N LYS A 795 -38.09 -1.85 25.84
CA LYS A 795 -37.82 -0.93 26.96
C LYS A 795 -36.33 -0.86 27.32
N GLU A 796 -35.59 -1.96 27.17
CA GLU A 796 -34.16 -2.00 27.46
C GLU A 796 -33.35 -1.31 26.34
N ILE A 797 -33.73 -1.51 25.08
CA ILE A 797 -33.05 -0.87 23.94
C ILE A 797 -33.29 0.64 23.92
N SER A 798 -34.54 1.10 24.16
CA SER A 798 -34.82 2.54 24.26
C SER A 798 -34.06 3.21 25.40
N LYS A 799 -33.82 2.51 26.52
CA LYS A 799 -32.98 3.01 27.61
C LYS A 799 -31.53 3.19 27.15
N THR A 800 -30.98 2.24 26.39
CA THR A 800 -29.62 2.31 25.83
C THR A 800 -29.48 3.46 24.83
N ILE A 801 -30.42 3.61 23.89
CA ILE A 801 -30.43 4.71 22.90
C ILE A 801 -30.46 6.07 23.60
N ASN A 802 -31.40 6.27 24.54
CA ASN A 802 -31.54 7.53 25.26
C ASN A 802 -30.29 7.87 26.10
N THR A 803 -29.65 6.86 26.71
CA THR A 803 -28.41 7.06 27.48
C THR A 803 -27.27 7.55 26.58
N LEU A 804 -27.17 7.01 25.37
CA LEU A 804 -26.14 7.38 24.40
C LEU A 804 -26.35 8.78 23.80
N GLU A 805 -27.61 9.20 23.57
CA GLU A 805 -27.95 10.55 23.11
C GLU A 805 -27.70 11.63 24.17
N GLN A 806 -27.99 11.32 25.44
CA GLN A 806 -27.69 12.19 26.58
C GLN A 806 -26.18 12.44 26.71
N ASN A 807 -25.36 11.41 26.52
CA ASN A 807 -23.90 11.54 26.52
C ASN A 807 -23.39 12.43 25.37
N LYS A 808 -23.94 12.30 24.14
CA LYS A 808 -23.56 13.18 22.99
C LYS A 808 -23.88 14.65 23.26
N THR A 809 -25.05 14.93 23.83
CA THR A 809 -25.48 16.29 24.17
C THR A 809 -24.56 16.91 25.23
N HIS A 810 -24.12 16.11 26.20
CA HIS A 810 -23.16 16.55 27.22
C HIS A 810 -21.77 16.84 26.62
N THR A 811 -21.25 15.98 25.74
CA THR A 811 -19.96 16.19 25.06
C THR A 811 -19.96 17.42 24.16
N ILE A 812 -21.02 17.63 23.36
CA ILE A 812 -21.15 18.83 22.50
C ILE A 812 -21.20 20.10 23.36
N ARG A 813 -21.94 20.06 24.48
CA ARG A 813 -22.00 21.18 25.41
C ARG A 813 -20.62 21.49 26.01
N LEU A 814 -19.87 20.48 26.44
CA LEU A 814 -18.51 20.65 26.95
C LEU A 814 -17.53 21.19 25.89
N GLN A 815 -17.63 20.74 24.64
CA GLN A 815 -16.83 21.28 23.53
C GLN A 815 -17.18 22.74 23.22
N ASN A 816 -18.46 23.11 23.25
CA ASN A 816 -18.90 24.49 23.07
C ASN A 816 -18.48 25.40 24.23
N GLU A 817 -18.56 24.91 25.47
CA GLU A 817 -18.08 25.61 26.66
C GLU A 817 -16.55 25.77 26.64
N HIS A 818 -15.81 24.76 26.14
CA HIS A 818 -14.35 24.84 26.01
C HIS A 818 -13.90 25.78 24.89
N ASN A 819 -14.60 25.80 23.75
CA ASN A 819 -14.35 26.73 22.65
C ASN A 819 -14.73 28.17 22.99
N GLN A 820 -15.71 28.39 23.89
CA GLN A 820 -16.01 29.72 24.43
C GLN A 820 -15.01 30.17 25.51
N GLY A 821 -14.35 29.24 26.20
CA GLY A 821 -13.31 29.53 27.19
C GLY A 821 -11.91 29.83 26.63
N ILE A 822 -11.69 29.68 25.32
CA ILE A 822 -10.40 29.96 24.64
C ILE A 822 -10.40 31.35 23.96
N SER A 823 -11.49 32.12 24.10
CA SER A 823 -11.53 33.55 23.76
C SER A 823 -11.35 34.42 25.01
N ILE A 824 -10.16 34.40 25.61
CA ILE A 824 -9.58 35.49 26.41
C ILE A 824 -8.13 35.65 26.02
#